data_AF-A0A2D6JBX1-F1
#
_entry.id   AF-A0A2D6JBX1-F1
#
_cell.length_a   1.000
_cell.length_b   1.000
_cell.length_c   1.000
_cell.angle_alpha   90.00
_cell.angle_beta   90.00
_cell.angle_gamma   90.00
#
_symmetry.space_group_name_H-M   'P 1'
#
loop_
_entity.id
_entity.type
_entity.pdbx_description
1 polymer ?
#
loop_
_entity_poly.entity_id
_entity_poly.type
_entity_poly.pdbx_seq_one_letter_code
_entity_poly.pdbx_strand_id
1 'polypeptide(L)'
;MINLLKNRKAQLIFLQFFLIALLLSAEVTVTYMAKKNAAGIEAKGIVKEVIIGGMQELEGKSVFYDNLVRESIRSYTLYELGESCDPARDIYTISELFTRLDYNKPAMKEAVNGFITEYNSKFATVLYGVPWASDIFVRELTDSVEIIVLFDQEQDPAALEIRRTGVTVETPESMTIVVRNPMNYCDPDGDNDGIYWQDDNCPSNYNLDQTNHDGDGKGDACDPDIDNDGVLNEPDQCDYTTLGKTVSEDGCTDSDGDGLSDSNDNCPAVSNSAQTDTDGDGLGDACDDDDDGDGVLDSTDSCSGTVEGTNVADDGCEDSDNDGTSDSNDNCPDNYNENQADMDGDGFGDACDPDIDDDGVNNGQDNCPNNANSNQADADNDDIGDACDGLIDNDGDGVANDVDNCPNIANANQEDHDNDGQGDDCDTDDDNDGVDDVDDMCPNTPAQYVNDIIENSALSQIFGCALAELEDEDNDGVPNIIDDCSNTNGVTGLTWCVSNPLTCGCSPSQRDTDGDGMNDDVDQCPDGSSSGSDHDNDGCKDSEDLDDDNDGIPDAIDDCPTGESGWSGGWYDRDGDGCKDSTEDSDDDNDGVDDVGDDCPNTIAGSSVDSNGCAAYQRDSDGDSIFDDLDQCQNSPPDCNPAQSGSFLGCCASERDSDGDYVNDDTDNCVLISNTNQDDSDDDGIGDACDLWTDSDGDGVNDLNDDCPNTQTGTVVDTDGCPITLPGGGGFP
;
A
#
# COMPACT_ATOMS: atom_id res chain seq x y z
N MET A 1 -5.88 -49.95 -23.27
CA MET A 1 -7.18 -49.60 -22.66
C MET A 1 -6.94 -49.62 -21.15
N ILE A 2 -6.93 -48.47 -20.48
CA ILE A 2 -8.08 -47.58 -20.24
C ILE A 2 -9.11 -48.29 -19.35
N ASN A 3 -9.22 -47.76 -18.13
CA ASN A 3 -10.29 -47.86 -17.15
C ASN A 3 -11.55 -48.68 -17.52
N LEU A 4 -11.91 -49.64 -16.66
CA LEU A 4 -12.92 -49.37 -15.63
C LEU A 4 -13.03 -50.47 -14.56
N LEU A 5 -13.45 -50.04 -13.36
CA LEU A 5 -13.73 -50.87 -12.19
C LEU A 5 -15.18 -51.40 -12.20
N LYS A 6 -15.50 -52.22 -11.17
CA LYS A 6 -16.85 -52.68 -10.77
C LYS A 6 -17.38 -53.78 -11.71
N ASN A 7 -17.38 -55.05 -11.32
CA ASN A 7 -18.08 -55.49 -10.11
C ASN A 7 -17.42 -56.69 -9.40
N ARG A 8 -17.69 -56.87 -8.10
CA ARG A 8 -17.29 -58.07 -7.35
C ARG A 8 -18.30 -59.19 -7.62
N LYS A 9 -17.78 -60.38 -7.99
CA LYS A 9 -18.48 -61.68 -8.19
C LYS A 9 -19.19 -61.94 -9.54
N ALA A 10 -18.41 -62.59 -10.42
CA ALA A 10 -18.57 -64.02 -10.78
C ALA A 10 -19.50 -64.45 -11.93
N GLN A 11 -19.00 -65.43 -12.69
CA GLN A 11 -19.71 -66.35 -13.62
C GLN A 11 -20.21 -65.73 -14.94
N LEU A 12 -20.13 -66.37 -16.12
CA LEU A 12 -19.45 -67.61 -16.56
C LEU A 12 -19.30 -67.59 -18.11
N ILE A 13 -18.58 -68.59 -18.67
CA ILE A 13 -18.58 -69.04 -20.09
C ILE A 13 -17.83 -68.14 -21.10
N PHE A 14 -17.27 -68.60 -22.23
CA PHE A 14 -16.38 -69.71 -22.66
C PHE A 14 -16.36 -69.68 -24.21
N LEU A 15 -15.31 -70.23 -24.84
CA LEU A 15 -15.30 -70.84 -26.20
C LEU A 15 -15.01 -69.99 -27.47
N GLN A 16 -13.70 -69.83 -27.79
CA GLN A 16 -13.04 -70.17 -29.09
C GLN A 16 -13.46 -69.44 -30.41
N PHE A 17 -12.68 -69.38 -31.52
CA PHE A 17 -11.39 -70.01 -31.90
C PHE A 17 -10.69 -69.25 -33.08
N PHE A 18 -9.35 -69.37 -33.20
CA PHE A 18 -8.47 -69.08 -34.36
C PHE A 18 -8.36 -67.62 -34.91
N LEU A 19 -7.25 -67.18 -35.57
CA LEU A 19 -5.78 -67.43 -35.50
C LEU A 19 -5.07 -66.58 -36.59
N ILE A 20 -3.91 -65.94 -36.33
CA ILE A 20 -2.71 -65.78 -37.22
C ILE A 20 -1.65 -64.82 -36.59
N ALA A 21 -0.46 -64.71 -37.21
CA ALA A 21 0.72 -63.92 -36.81
C ALA A 21 0.83 -62.58 -37.61
N LEU A 22 1.85 -61.69 -37.56
CA LEU A 22 3.30 -61.78 -37.30
C LEU A 22 3.78 -60.67 -36.32
N LEU A 23 4.62 -60.99 -35.31
CA LEU A 23 6.10 -60.81 -35.24
C LEU A 23 6.59 -59.34 -35.21
N LEU A 24 7.02 -58.81 -34.06
CA LEU A 24 8.35 -58.90 -33.39
C LEU A 24 9.33 -57.77 -33.86
N SER A 25 10.25 -57.26 -33.04
CA SER A 25 10.63 -57.57 -31.64
C SER A 25 11.11 -56.30 -30.90
N ALA A 26 10.94 -56.28 -29.58
CA ALA A 26 11.66 -55.41 -28.66
C ALA A 26 12.56 -56.27 -27.75
N GLU A 27 13.48 -55.65 -27.01
CA GLU A 27 13.81 -56.08 -25.64
C GLU A 27 14.45 -54.93 -24.86
N VAL A 28 14.20 -54.90 -23.55
CA VAL A 28 14.63 -53.85 -22.59
C VAL A 28 15.12 -54.54 -21.32
N THR A 29 16.06 -53.87 -20.64
CA THR A 29 16.73 -54.19 -19.36
C THR A 29 15.80 -54.60 -18.20
N VAL A 30 16.37 -55.26 -17.18
CA VAL A 30 16.54 -54.73 -15.79
C VAL A 30 17.21 -55.78 -14.86
N THR A 31 17.90 -55.28 -13.84
CA THR A 31 18.86 -55.96 -12.94
C THR A 31 18.25 -56.32 -11.55
N TYR A 32 18.99 -57.10 -10.74
CA TYR A 32 19.15 -57.04 -9.26
C TYR A 32 19.16 -58.37 -8.46
N MET A 33 19.55 -58.27 -7.17
CA MET A 33 20.40 -59.26 -6.46
C MET A 33 19.79 -59.93 -5.20
N ALA A 34 20.48 -60.99 -4.74
CA ALA A 34 21.11 -61.11 -3.40
C ALA A 34 20.76 -62.33 -2.50
N LYS A 35 21.83 -62.95 -1.95
CA LYS A 35 21.98 -63.65 -0.63
C LYS A 35 20.98 -64.79 -0.27
N LYS A 36 21.39 -65.91 0.36
CA LYS A 36 22.28 -66.03 1.54
C LYS A 36 22.73 -67.47 1.87
N ASN A 37 23.94 -67.60 2.45
CA ASN A 37 24.44 -68.60 3.44
C ASN A 37 24.54 -70.13 3.17
N ALA A 38 25.80 -70.58 3.08
CA ALA A 38 26.50 -71.49 4.02
C ALA A 38 25.99 -72.92 4.33
N ALA A 39 26.74 -73.93 3.84
CA ALA A 39 27.16 -75.13 4.57
C ALA A 39 28.32 -75.83 3.81
N GLY A 40 29.29 -76.43 4.51
CA GLY A 40 30.35 -77.26 3.90
C GLY A 40 30.19 -78.74 4.26
N ILE A 41 30.72 -79.65 3.42
CA ILE A 41 30.96 -81.08 3.70
C ILE A 41 31.88 -81.67 2.62
N GLU A 42 32.90 -82.44 3.01
CA GLU A 42 33.60 -83.38 2.11
C GLU A 42 32.89 -84.74 2.09
N ALA A 43 32.68 -85.34 0.91
CA ALA A 43 32.59 -86.81 0.78
C ALA A 43 32.76 -87.28 -0.68
N LYS A 44 33.66 -88.24 -0.92
CA LYS A 44 33.77 -89.00 -2.19
C LYS A 44 32.80 -90.21 -2.15
N GLY A 45 32.08 -90.49 -3.24
CA GLY A 45 30.96 -91.46 -3.23
C GLY A 45 30.72 -92.27 -4.51
N ILE A 46 31.64 -93.19 -4.83
CA ILE A 46 31.48 -94.48 -5.55
C ILE A 46 30.25 -94.64 -6.49
N VAL A 47 30.50 -94.81 -7.80
CA VAL A 47 29.49 -95.19 -8.82
C VAL A 47 29.76 -96.61 -9.36
N LYS A 48 28.70 -97.37 -9.69
CA LYS A 48 28.83 -98.65 -10.40
C LYS A 48 27.63 -98.99 -11.30
N GLU A 49 27.92 -99.02 -12.60
CA GLU A 49 27.32 -99.78 -13.73
C GLU A 49 26.55 -101.08 -13.39
N VAL A 50 25.60 -101.63 -14.18
CA VAL A 50 24.89 -101.32 -15.47
C VAL A 50 23.58 -102.17 -15.50
N ILE A 51 22.62 -102.16 -16.44
CA ILE A 51 22.38 -101.60 -17.81
C ILE A 51 20.86 -101.22 -17.88
N ILE A 52 20.13 -100.85 -18.96
CA ILE A 52 20.20 -100.94 -20.45
C ILE A 52 19.54 -99.65 -21.00
N GLY A 53 19.87 -99.07 -22.16
CA GLY A 53 20.98 -99.32 -23.10
C GLY A 53 20.66 -98.82 -24.53
N GLY A 54 21.71 -98.47 -25.29
CA GLY A 54 21.64 -98.04 -26.71
C GLY A 54 21.46 -96.53 -26.91
N MET A 55 22.30 -95.82 -27.69
CA MET A 55 23.53 -96.18 -28.41
C MET A 55 24.55 -95.03 -28.22
N GLN A 56 25.72 -95.25 -27.61
CA GLN A 56 26.99 -95.75 -28.19
C GLN A 56 27.68 -94.74 -29.13
N GLU A 57 29.00 -94.54 -29.16
CA GLU A 57 30.19 -94.92 -28.34
C GLU A 57 31.36 -93.99 -28.78
N LEU A 58 32.52 -93.81 -28.10
CA LEU A 58 33.12 -94.46 -26.93
C LEU A 58 33.97 -93.43 -26.12
N GLU A 59 34.68 -93.92 -25.11
CA GLU A 59 35.69 -93.30 -24.22
C GLU A 59 37.10 -93.19 -24.87
N GLY A 60 38.14 -92.55 -24.28
CA GLY A 60 38.23 -91.71 -23.07
C GLY A 60 38.67 -92.37 -21.75
N LYS A 61 39.96 -92.72 -21.52
CA LYS A 61 40.50 -93.04 -20.17
C LYS A 61 42.04 -93.08 -20.05
N SER A 62 42.55 -92.92 -18.83
CA SER A 62 43.96 -92.94 -18.42
C SER A 62 44.23 -93.94 -17.26
N VAL A 63 45.46 -94.48 -17.15
CA VAL A 63 45.92 -95.35 -16.03
C VAL A 63 47.43 -95.14 -15.74
N PHE A 64 47.87 -95.48 -14.52
CA PHE A 64 49.15 -95.15 -13.85
C PHE A 64 50.29 -96.22 -13.91
N TYR A 65 51.47 -95.82 -13.39
CA TYR A 65 52.56 -96.60 -12.71
C TYR A 65 53.77 -97.19 -13.49
N ASP A 66 54.90 -96.46 -13.45
CA ASP A 66 56.14 -96.78 -12.67
C ASP A 66 57.23 -97.80 -13.14
N ASN A 67 58.45 -97.60 -12.61
CA ASN A 67 59.65 -98.46 -12.42
C ASN A 67 60.82 -98.54 -13.44
N LEU A 68 62.00 -98.04 -12.99
CA LEU A 68 63.41 -98.50 -13.18
C LEU A 68 63.99 -98.61 -14.63
N VAL A 69 65.30 -98.44 -14.93
CA VAL A 69 66.56 -98.92 -14.29
C VAL A 69 67.77 -97.99 -14.61
N ARG A 70 68.75 -97.96 -13.68
CA ARG A 70 70.24 -97.73 -13.71
C ARG A 70 70.97 -97.64 -15.08
N GLU A 71 72.19 -97.06 -15.22
CA GLU A 71 73.48 -97.43 -14.58
C GLU A 71 74.54 -96.28 -14.41
N SER A 72 75.70 -96.62 -13.83
CA SER A 72 76.67 -95.70 -13.17
C SER A 72 78.15 -96.03 -13.44
N ILE A 73 79.04 -95.02 -13.51
CA ILE A 73 80.54 -95.07 -13.40
C ILE A 73 81.02 -93.60 -13.20
N ARG A 74 81.71 -93.16 -12.12
CA ARG A 74 83.17 -93.22 -11.76
C ARG A 74 84.10 -92.48 -12.76
N SER A 75 85.14 -91.70 -12.40
CA SER A 75 85.90 -91.50 -11.12
C SER A 75 86.90 -90.30 -11.08
N TYR A 76 87.06 -89.69 -9.88
CA TYR A 76 88.26 -89.06 -9.21
C TYR A 76 89.39 -88.25 -9.94
N THR A 77 89.46 -86.95 -9.56
CA THR A 77 90.60 -86.08 -9.11
C THR A 77 92.09 -86.29 -9.50
N LEU A 78 92.79 -85.20 -9.93
CA LEU A 78 93.79 -84.43 -9.12
C LEU A 78 94.32 -83.13 -9.83
N TYR A 79 95.04 -82.25 -9.10
CA TYR A 79 95.35 -80.83 -9.41
C TYR A 79 96.67 -80.55 -10.17
N GLU A 80 96.77 -79.38 -10.85
CA GLU A 80 97.88 -78.41 -10.64
C GLU A 80 97.47 -76.94 -10.98
N LEU A 81 98.34 -75.96 -10.69
CA LEU A 81 98.09 -74.51 -10.44
C LEU A 81 97.98 -73.61 -11.70
N GLY A 82 97.34 -72.42 -11.60
CA GLY A 82 97.42 -71.37 -12.65
C GLY A 82 96.51 -70.12 -12.59
N GLU A 83 96.67 -69.26 -11.58
CA GLU A 83 96.43 -67.79 -11.52
C GLU A 83 95.26 -67.05 -12.26
N SER A 84 94.51 -66.26 -11.48
CA SER A 84 93.88 -64.95 -11.79
C SER A 84 92.68 -64.84 -12.76
N CYS A 85 91.61 -64.18 -12.28
CA CYS A 85 90.51 -63.63 -13.10
C CYS A 85 90.02 -62.29 -12.51
N ASP A 86 90.16 -61.21 -13.28
CA ASP A 86 89.55 -59.88 -13.06
C ASP A 86 88.81 -59.56 -14.37
N PRO A 87 87.46 -59.43 -14.37
CA PRO A 87 86.66 -59.40 -15.60
C PRO A 87 86.44 -57.99 -16.18
N ALA A 88 87.37 -57.04 -15.99
CA ALA A 88 87.13 -55.63 -16.30
C ALA A 88 88.07 -54.96 -17.34
N ARG A 89 88.58 -55.68 -18.38
CA ARG A 89 88.99 -55.08 -19.68
C ARG A 89 89.37 -56.07 -20.80
N ASP A 90 89.16 -55.56 -22.02
CA ASP A 90 89.68 -55.98 -23.35
C ASP A 90 88.76 -56.78 -24.29
N ILE A 91 88.14 -56.05 -25.22
CA ILE A 91 87.44 -56.58 -26.40
C ILE A 91 88.39 -56.48 -27.61
N TYR A 92 88.74 -57.62 -28.20
CA TYR A 92 89.52 -57.70 -29.45
C TYR A 92 88.74 -58.46 -30.53
N THR A 93 88.70 -57.93 -31.76
CA THR A 93 87.97 -58.53 -32.87
C THR A 93 88.83 -59.52 -33.66
N ILE A 94 88.18 -60.50 -34.32
CA ILE A 94 88.83 -61.62 -35.01
C ILE A 94 89.79 -61.17 -36.15
N SER A 95 89.65 -59.94 -36.64
CA SER A 95 90.53 -59.33 -37.65
C SER A 95 92.02 -59.35 -37.24
N GLU A 96 92.35 -59.18 -35.95
CA GLU A 96 93.75 -59.10 -35.50
C GLU A 96 94.40 -60.48 -35.24
N LEU A 97 93.60 -61.54 -35.08
CA LEU A 97 94.07 -62.87 -34.68
C LEU A 97 94.71 -63.68 -35.82
N PHE A 98 94.41 -63.36 -37.08
CA PHE A 98 94.89 -64.10 -38.26
C PHE A 98 96.38 -63.96 -38.59
N THR A 99 97.13 -63.14 -37.85
CA THR A 99 98.57 -62.90 -38.11
C THR A 99 99.54 -63.79 -37.32
N ARG A 100 99.05 -64.70 -36.44
CA ARG A 100 99.91 -65.34 -35.42
C ARG A 100 99.88 -66.87 -35.24
N LEU A 101 99.18 -67.65 -36.08
CA LEU A 101 99.20 -69.12 -35.98
C LEU A 101 99.67 -69.83 -37.26
N ASP A 102 100.69 -70.68 -37.13
CA ASP A 102 101.36 -71.40 -38.22
C ASP A 102 100.60 -72.67 -38.63
N TYR A 103 100.20 -72.72 -39.90
CA TYR A 103 99.30 -73.71 -40.48
C TYR A 103 99.91 -75.11 -40.74
N ASN A 104 101.18 -75.34 -40.38
CA ASN A 104 101.96 -76.50 -40.84
C ASN A 104 102.10 -77.68 -39.86
N LYS A 105 101.34 -77.74 -38.75
CA LYS A 105 101.40 -78.87 -37.79
C LYS A 105 100.42 -80.00 -38.15
N PRO A 106 100.88 -81.23 -38.47
CA PRO A 106 100.00 -82.31 -38.97
C PRO A 106 98.84 -82.71 -38.04
N ALA A 107 99.04 -82.66 -36.72
CA ALA A 107 98.09 -83.17 -35.74
C ALA A 107 96.69 -82.52 -35.78
N MET A 108 96.59 -81.24 -36.17
CA MET A 108 95.26 -80.60 -36.32
C MET A 108 94.51 -81.08 -37.57
N LYS A 109 95.20 -81.61 -38.57
CA LYS A 109 94.60 -82.05 -39.83
C LYS A 109 93.86 -83.39 -39.73
N GLU A 110 94.20 -84.21 -38.74
CA GLU A 110 93.39 -85.39 -38.37
C GLU A 110 92.19 -85.01 -37.48
N ALA A 111 92.38 -84.08 -36.53
CA ALA A 111 91.31 -83.65 -35.62
C ALA A 111 90.11 -83.03 -36.36
N VAL A 112 90.36 -82.15 -37.34
CA VAL A 112 89.30 -81.51 -38.16
C VAL A 112 88.55 -82.54 -39.01
N ASN A 113 89.24 -83.52 -39.61
CA ASN A 113 88.60 -84.57 -40.41
C ASN A 113 87.75 -85.53 -39.58
N GLY A 114 88.12 -85.77 -38.31
CA GLY A 114 87.28 -86.54 -37.38
C GLY A 114 85.95 -85.85 -37.11
N PHE A 115 85.98 -84.55 -36.80
CA PHE A 115 84.80 -83.76 -36.43
C PHE A 115 83.74 -83.71 -37.56
N ILE A 116 84.18 -83.54 -38.81
CA ILE A 116 83.32 -83.50 -40.00
C ILE A 116 82.58 -84.84 -40.23
N THR A 117 83.17 -85.96 -39.78
CA THR A 117 82.60 -87.30 -40.00
C THR A 117 81.48 -87.64 -38.99
N GLU A 118 81.57 -87.17 -37.74
CA GLU A 118 80.50 -87.42 -36.75
C GLU A 118 79.30 -86.47 -36.93
N TYR A 119 79.53 -85.22 -37.31
CA TYR A 119 78.47 -84.20 -37.46
C TYR A 119 77.38 -84.61 -38.48
N ASN A 120 77.80 -85.25 -39.57
CA ASN A 120 76.90 -85.76 -40.63
C ASN A 120 76.05 -86.98 -40.22
N SER A 121 76.18 -87.50 -38.99
CA SER A 121 75.46 -88.69 -38.53
C SER A 121 74.22 -88.42 -37.67
N LYS A 122 74.02 -87.18 -37.19
CA LYS A 122 72.99 -86.85 -36.19
C LYS A 122 71.84 -85.95 -36.70
N PHE A 123 71.93 -85.40 -37.91
CA PHE A 123 70.87 -84.58 -38.52
C PHE A 123 69.85 -85.40 -39.34
N ALA A 124 69.61 -86.66 -38.97
CA ALA A 124 68.81 -87.64 -39.74
C ALA A 124 67.64 -88.26 -38.95
N THR A 125 67.20 -87.66 -37.83
CA THR A 125 66.16 -88.25 -36.96
C THR A 125 65.17 -87.25 -36.32
N VAL A 126 64.95 -86.06 -36.90
CA VAL A 126 63.88 -85.14 -36.45
C VAL A 126 63.13 -84.55 -37.66
N LEU A 127 62.34 -85.36 -38.35
CA LEU A 127 61.38 -84.91 -39.36
C LEU A 127 60.21 -85.90 -39.50
N TYR A 128 59.16 -85.71 -38.71
CA TYR A 128 57.82 -86.29 -38.88
C TYR A 128 56.81 -85.28 -38.32
N GLY A 129 56.02 -84.64 -39.18
CA GLY A 129 55.09 -83.58 -38.74
C GLY A 129 54.33 -82.82 -39.82
N VAL A 130 54.78 -82.85 -41.08
CA VAL A 130 54.07 -82.22 -42.22
C VAL A 130 54.09 -83.13 -43.45
N PRO A 131 52.92 -83.52 -44.02
CA PRO A 131 52.85 -84.10 -45.35
C PRO A 131 52.91 -83.02 -46.45
N TRP A 132 53.08 -83.45 -47.70
CA TRP A 132 53.04 -82.63 -48.93
C TRP A 132 54.26 -81.74 -49.26
N ALA A 133 55.47 -82.10 -48.81
CA ALA A 133 56.72 -81.71 -49.46
C ALA A 133 57.50 -82.98 -49.84
N SER A 134 57.93 -83.09 -51.10
CA SER A 134 58.49 -84.35 -51.65
C SER A 134 60.01 -84.39 -51.77
N ASP A 135 60.69 -83.26 -52.00
CA ASP A 135 62.15 -83.14 -51.93
C ASP A 135 62.61 -81.68 -51.75
N ILE A 136 63.80 -81.48 -51.18
CA ILE A 136 64.44 -80.16 -51.02
C ILE A 136 65.90 -80.27 -51.49
N PHE A 137 66.30 -79.39 -52.41
CA PHE A 137 67.68 -79.30 -52.87
C PHE A 137 68.38 -78.07 -52.30
N VAL A 138 69.54 -78.30 -51.66
CA VAL A 138 70.43 -77.26 -51.13
C VAL A 138 71.68 -77.19 -52.00
N ARG A 139 72.08 -75.99 -52.40
CA ARG A 139 73.25 -75.75 -53.25
C ARG A 139 74.12 -74.64 -52.67
N GLU A 140 75.36 -74.98 -52.35
CA GLU A 140 76.39 -73.99 -52.02
C GLU A 140 76.80 -73.18 -53.27
N LEU A 141 76.89 -71.87 -53.10
CA LEU A 141 77.72 -70.97 -53.89
C LEU A 141 78.88 -70.51 -52.99
N THR A 142 79.84 -69.76 -53.53
CA THR A 142 81.05 -69.35 -52.80
C THR A 142 80.76 -68.51 -51.55
N ASP A 143 79.66 -67.75 -51.56
CA ASP A 143 79.39 -66.69 -50.59
C ASP A 143 77.92 -66.74 -50.06
N SER A 144 77.12 -67.73 -50.48
CA SER A 144 75.72 -67.92 -50.06
C SER A 144 75.21 -69.34 -50.35
N VAL A 145 74.04 -69.68 -49.79
CA VAL A 145 73.37 -70.98 -50.01
C VAL A 145 72.02 -70.77 -50.69
N GLU A 146 71.78 -71.48 -51.78
CA GLU A 146 70.54 -71.48 -52.56
C GLU A 146 69.70 -72.72 -52.18
N ILE A 147 68.47 -72.53 -51.71
CA ILE A 147 67.53 -73.62 -51.36
C ILE A 147 66.39 -73.63 -52.36
N ILE A 148 66.19 -74.75 -53.04
CA ILE A 148 65.15 -74.95 -54.05
C ILE A 148 64.20 -76.05 -53.57
N VAL A 149 62.95 -75.67 -53.35
CA VAL A 149 61.83 -76.57 -53.04
C VAL A 149 61.02 -76.79 -54.31
N LEU A 150 60.70 -78.03 -54.64
CA LEU A 150 59.90 -78.39 -55.81
C LEU A 150 58.53 -78.93 -55.38
N PHE A 151 57.48 -78.51 -56.08
CA PHE A 151 56.12 -79.00 -55.91
C PHE A 151 55.71 -79.78 -57.16
N ASP A 152 55.15 -80.98 -56.99
CA ASP A 152 54.72 -81.82 -58.10
C ASP A 152 53.36 -81.36 -58.66
N GLN A 153 53.09 -81.63 -59.94
CA GLN A 153 52.03 -80.97 -60.73
C GLN A 153 51.23 -81.97 -61.58
N GLU A 154 49.89 -81.89 -61.50
CA GLU A 154 48.88 -82.17 -62.56
C GLU A 154 47.48 -82.32 -61.89
N GLN A 155 46.32 -81.85 -62.39
CA GLN A 155 45.94 -81.18 -63.65
C GLN A 155 44.82 -80.10 -63.40
N ASP A 156 45.08 -78.84 -63.82
CA ASP A 156 44.22 -77.94 -64.65
C ASP A 156 42.72 -77.64 -64.32
N PRO A 157 42.13 -76.49 -64.75
CA PRO A 157 42.59 -75.09 -64.60
C PRO A 157 41.48 -74.07 -64.17
N ALA A 158 41.84 -73.02 -63.42
CA ALA A 158 41.28 -71.64 -63.52
C ALA A 158 41.99 -70.67 -62.56
N ALA A 159 42.31 -69.44 -63.01
CA ALA A 159 42.82 -68.28 -62.22
C ALA A 159 44.13 -68.54 -61.40
N LEU A 160 45.32 -67.99 -61.70
CA LEU A 160 45.74 -66.57 -61.84
C LEU A 160 45.16 -65.67 -60.73
N GLU A 161 45.93 -64.86 -60.00
CA GLU A 161 47.17 -64.14 -60.36
C GLU A 161 48.21 -64.19 -59.22
N ILE A 162 49.51 -64.39 -59.52
CA ILE A 162 50.62 -64.25 -58.56
C ILE A 162 51.46 -63.04 -58.97
N ARG A 163 51.65 -62.08 -58.06
CA ARG A 163 52.56 -60.95 -58.25
C ARG A 163 53.95 -61.27 -57.68
N ARG A 164 54.98 -61.01 -58.49
CA ARG A 164 56.38 -61.01 -58.02
C ARG A 164 56.67 -59.77 -57.19
N THR A 165 57.22 -59.97 -56.00
CA THR A 165 58.18 -59.06 -55.37
C THR A 165 59.38 -59.89 -54.94
N GLY A 166 60.58 -59.43 -55.30
CA GLY A 166 61.84 -60.04 -54.90
C GLY A 166 62.72 -58.96 -54.29
N VAL A 167 63.22 -59.22 -53.08
CA VAL A 167 64.13 -58.33 -52.34
C VAL A 167 65.23 -59.20 -51.73
N THR A 168 66.47 -58.74 -51.85
CA THR A 168 67.67 -59.36 -51.28
C THR A 168 67.81 -59.06 -49.79
N VAL A 169 68.41 -59.99 -49.04
CA VAL A 169 68.90 -59.77 -47.67
C VAL A 169 70.41 -60.01 -47.68
N GLU A 170 71.15 -59.09 -47.08
CA GLU A 170 72.62 -59.13 -47.01
C GLU A 170 73.09 -59.95 -45.79
N THR A 171 74.38 -60.32 -45.76
CA THR A 171 74.99 -61.21 -44.75
C THR A 171 75.98 -60.43 -43.86
N PRO A 172 76.56 -60.98 -42.76
CA PRO A 172 76.21 -60.45 -41.43
C PRO A 172 77.42 -59.99 -40.59
N GLU A 173 77.16 -59.28 -39.48
CA GLU A 173 78.17 -59.02 -38.44
C GLU A 173 77.99 -59.92 -37.21
N SER A 174 78.96 -60.82 -37.01
CA SER A 174 79.25 -61.62 -35.79
C SER A 174 78.12 -62.38 -35.08
N MET A 175 78.14 -63.72 -35.21
CA MET A 175 77.58 -64.63 -34.20
C MET A 175 78.70 -65.11 -33.27
N THR A 176 78.59 -64.83 -31.97
CA THR A 176 79.56 -65.26 -30.95
C THR A 176 79.09 -66.54 -30.26
N ILE A 177 79.86 -67.63 -30.38
CA ILE A 177 79.60 -68.88 -29.65
C ILE A 177 80.43 -68.88 -28.36
N VAL A 178 79.77 -68.75 -27.21
CA VAL A 178 80.42 -68.87 -25.89
C VAL A 178 80.44 -70.33 -25.46
N VAL A 179 81.63 -70.94 -25.41
CA VAL A 179 81.86 -72.23 -24.75
C VAL A 179 82.49 -71.97 -23.38
N ARG A 180 81.72 -72.06 -22.29
CA ARG A 180 82.28 -72.09 -20.94
C ARG A 180 82.68 -73.52 -20.57
N ASN A 181 83.98 -73.74 -20.35
CA ASN A 181 84.51 -74.94 -19.70
C ASN A 181 84.29 -74.81 -18.17
N PRO A 182 84.00 -75.88 -17.41
CA PRO A 182 83.51 -75.73 -16.03
C PRO A 182 84.62 -75.50 -14.99
N MET A 183 84.22 -74.83 -13.90
CA MET A 183 84.92 -74.63 -12.62
C MET A 183 86.20 -73.79 -12.61
N ASN A 184 86.11 -72.58 -12.03
CA ASN A 184 86.55 -72.42 -10.64
C ASN A 184 85.86 -71.24 -9.93
N TYR A 185 85.92 -71.29 -8.59
CA TYR A 185 85.37 -70.32 -7.63
C TYR A 185 85.40 -68.85 -8.07
N CYS A 186 84.22 -68.24 -8.16
CA CYS A 186 84.00 -66.84 -7.80
C CYS A 186 83.56 -66.79 -6.32
N ASP A 187 83.38 -65.60 -5.77
CA ASP A 187 82.96 -65.39 -4.36
C ASP A 187 81.60 -66.08 -4.08
N PRO A 188 81.40 -66.82 -2.98
CA PRO A 188 80.10 -67.42 -2.64
C PRO A 188 79.05 -66.41 -2.16
N ASP A 189 79.47 -65.18 -1.92
CA ASP A 189 78.74 -63.99 -1.49
C ASP A 189 79.04 -62.93 -2.57
N GLY A 190 78.03 -62.54 -3.37
CA GLY A 190 78.25 -61.94 -4.70
C GLY A 190 78.76 -60.50 -4.67
N ASP A 191 78.35 -59.75 -3.66
CA ASP A 191 78.58 -58.31 -3.48
C ASP A 191 79.09 -57.94 -2.07
N ASN A 192 79.30 -58.95 -1.21
CA ASN A 192 79.83 -58.86 0.15
C ASN A 192 78.83 -58.30 1.19
N ASP A 193 77.53 -58.61 1.05
CA ASP A 193 76.50 -58.32 2.06
C ASP A 193 76.57 -59.24 3.30
N GLY A 194 77.09 -60.46 3.14
CA GLY A 194 77.21 -61.49 4.19
C GLY A 194 76.28 -62.70 4.02
N ILE A 195 75.44 -62.72 2.99
CA ILE A 195 74.56 -63.82 2.58
C ILE A 195 75.28 -64.63 1.48
N TYR A 196 74.82 -65.86 1.21
CA TYR A 196 75.41 -66.70 0.17
C TYR A 196 74.47 -66.83 -1.01
N TRP A 197 74.99 -66.75 -2.25
CA TRP A 197 74.31 -66.76 -3.55
C TRP A 197 73.11 -67.74 -3.70
N GLN A 198 73.08 -68.83 -2.95
CA GLN A 198 72.02 -69.85 -2.96
C GLN A 198 70.83 -69.57 -2.04
N ASP A 199 70.98 -68.68 -1.07
CA ASP A 199 70.02 -68.25 -0.06
C ASP A 199 69.79 -66.72 -0.11
N ASP A 200 70.32 -66.07 -1.15
CA ASP A 200 70.41 -64.63 -1.39
C ASP A 200 69.43 -64.23 -2.49
N ASN A 201 68.57 -63.24 -2.22
CA ASN A 201 67.53 -62.77 -3.12
C ASN A 201 67.99 -61.66 -4.08
N CYS A 202 69.17 -61.07 -3.87
CA CYS A 202 69.80 -60.10 -4.78
C CYS A 202 71.31 -60.32 -4.97
N PRO A 203 71.76 -61.42 -5.62
CA PRO A 203 73.18 -61.85 -5.65
C PRO A 203 74.20 -60.97 -6.40
N SER A 204 73.93 -59.69 -6.59
CA SER A 204 74.84 -58.68 -7.14
C SER A 204 74.52 -57.24 -6.66
N ASN A 205 73.55 -57.07 -5.76
CA ASN A 205 73.06 -55.79 -5.25
C ASN A 205 72.92 -55.84 -3.71
N TYR A 206 74.04 -55.64 -3.00
CA TYR A 206 74.18 -55.62 -1.54
C TYR A 206 72.89 -55.29 -0.74
N ASN A 207 72.32 -56.27 -0.05
CA ASN A 207 71.10 -56.10 0.77
C ASN A 207 71.06 -57.05 1.99
N LEU A 208 71.94 -56.80 2.97
CA LEU A 208 72.13 -57.60 4.20
C LEU A 208 70.84 -57.93 4.99
N ASP A 209 69.77 -57.15 4.86
CA ASP A 209 68.46 -57.40 5.49
C ASP A 209 67.55 -58.33 4.67
N GLN A 210 67.87 -58.58 3.40
CA GLN A 210 67.21 -59.50 2.48
C GLN A 210 65.70 -59.28 2.43
N THR A 211 65.29 -58.02 2.39
CA THR A 211 63.88 -57.66 2.22
C THR A 211 63.40 -58.04 0.81
N ASN A 212 62.13 -58.41 0.75
CA ASN A 212 61.35 -58.82 -0.41
C ASN A 212 59.90 -58.51 0.01
N HIS A 213 59.30 -57.49 -0.59
CA HIS A 213 57.97 -57.04 -0.18
C HIS A 213 56.84 -57.88 -0.81
N ASP A 214 56.94 -58.15 -2.11
CA ASP A 214 55.91 -58.82 -2.92
C ASP A 214 55.76 -60.33 -2.66
N GLY A 215 56.86 -61.03 -2.38
CA GLY A 215 56.95 -62.48 -2.28
C GLY A 215 57.50 -63.26 -3.49
N ASP A 216 57.95 -62.67 -4.61
CA ASP A 216 58.30 -63.47 -5.81
C ASP A 216 59.64 -64.23 -5.72
N GLY A 217 60.59 -63.72 -4.92
CA GLY A 217 61.91 -64.33 -4.70
C GLY A 217 63.12 -63.50 -5.14
N LYS A 218 62.93 -62.33 -5.76
CA LYS A 218 63.92 -61.24 -5.79
C LYS A 218 63.98 -60.52 -4.42
N GLY A 219 64.74 -59.43 -4.31
CA GLY A 219 64.70 -58.56 -3.14
C GLY A 219 64.65 -57.09 -3.53
N ASP A 220 64.20 -56.23 -2.62
CA ASP A 220 63.85 -54.84 -2.93
C ASP A 220 65.04 -54.05 -3.55
N ALA A 221 66.28 -54.41 -3.21
CA ALA A 221 67.50 -53.79 -3.73
C ALA A 221 67.86 -54.15 -5.18
N CYS A 222 67.20 -55.14 -5.79
CA CYS A 222 67.40 -55.57 -7.17
C CYS A 222 66.11 -55.79 -7.96
N ASP A 223 64.95 -55.62 -7.34
CA ASP A 223 63.67 -55.69 -8.02
C ASP A 223 63.41 -54.44 -8.85
N PRO A 224 62.99 -54.54 -10.14
CA PRO A 224 62.50 -53.39 -10.89
C PRO A 224 61.12 -52.87 -10.43
N ASP A 225 60.40 -53.67 -9.65
CA ASP A 225 59.02 -53.51 -9.19
C ASP A 225 58.95 -54.19 -7.80
N ILE A 226 58.86 -53.41 -6.72
CA ILE A 226 59.11 -53.89 -5.33
C ILE A 226 57.89 -54.57 -4.70
N ASP A 227 56.68 -54.14 -5.03
CA ASP A 227 55.43 -54.68 -4.48
C ASP A 227 54.58 -55.50 -5.48
N ASN A 228 54.95 -55.47 -6.77
CA ASN A 228 54.39 -56.26 -7.87
C ASN A 228 52.94 -55.86 -8.22
N ASP A 229 52.61 -54.56 -8.10
CA ASP A 229 51.37 -54.00 -8.64
C ASP A 229 51.37 -53.80 -10.17
N GLY A 230 52.57 -53.67 -10.77
CA GLY A 230 52.80 -53.53 -12.21
C GLY A 230 53.37 -52.18 -12.66
N VAL A 231 53.54 -51.22 -11.75
CA VAL A 231 54.34 -50.01 -11.97
C VAL A 231 55.81 -50.28 -11.57
N LEU A 232 56.77 -49.60 -12.21
CA LEU A 232 58.18 -49.73 -11.84
C LEU A 232 58.54 -48.68 -10.78
N ASN A 233 59.46 -49.02 -9.86
CA ASN A 233 59.92 -48.19 -8.73
C ASN A 233 60.30 -46.73 -9.08
N GLU A 234 60.59 -46.46 -10.36
CA GLU A 234 60.49 -45.12 -10.95
C GLU A 234 59.65 -45.26 -12.24
N PRO A 235 58.45 -44.64 -12.33
CA PRO A 235 58.02 -43.42 -11.64
C PRO A 235 57.18 -43.60 -10.36
N ASP A 236 56.98 -44.82 -9.87
CA ASP A 236 56.15 -45.10 -8.67
C ASP A 236 56.45 -44.14 -7.48
N GLN A 237 55.37 -43.72 -6.80
CA GLN A 237 55.40 -42.83 -5.63
C GLN A 237 54.98 -43.52 -4.32
N CYS A 238 54.66 -44.82 -4.38
CA CYS A 238 53.90 -45.54 -3.37
C CYS A 238 54.44 -46.97 -3.10
N ASP A 239 55.77 -47.11 -2.91
CA ASP A 239 56.62 -48.34 -2.91
C ASP A 239 56.13 -49.65 -2.19
N TYR A 240 54.98 -49.63 -1.53
CA TYR A 240 54.41 -50.67 -0.68
C TYR A 240 52.87 -50.77 -0.80
N THR A 241 52.33 -50.75 -2.03
CA THR A 241 50.90 -50.98 -2.25
C THR A 241 50.48 -52.43 -1.94
N THR A 242 49.18 -52.68 -1.90
CA THR A 242 48.65 -54.00 -1.54
C THR A 242 48.42 -54.85 -2.79
N LEU A 243 49.39 -55.72 -3.09
CA LEU A 243 49.37 -56.70 -4.18
C LEU A 243 47.97 -57.16 -4.60
N GLY A 244 47.59 -56.86 -5.85
CA GLY A 244 46.27 -57.17 -6.42
C GLY A 244 45.19 -56.12 -6.17
N LYS A 245 45.57 -54.91 -5.75
CA LYS A 245 44.79 -53.68 -5.93
C LYS A 245 44.82 -53.22 -7.40
N THR A 246 43.98 -52.24 -7.73
CA THR A 246 44.13 -51.37 -8.90
C THR A 246 44.95 -50.15 -8.47
N VAL A 247 45.74 -49.60 -9.39
CA VAL A 247 46.73 -48.55 -9.14
C VAL A 247 46.79 -47.57 -10.32
N SER A 248 47.16 -46.32 -10.04
CA SER A 248 47.27 -45.23 -11.02
C SER A 248 48.60 -45.28 -11.79
N GLU A 249 48.84 -44.31 -12.69
CA GLU A 249 50.14 -44.21 -13.39
C GLU A 249 51.32 -43.91 -12.44
N ASP A 250 51.03 -43.41 -11.22
CA ASP A 250 51.99 -43.14 -10.14
C ASP A 250 52.13 -44.31 -9.13
N GLY A 251 51.60 -45.50 -9.43
CA GLY A 251 51.67 -46.70 -8.58
C GLY A 251 50.75 -46.67 -7.34
N CYS A 252 50.41 -45.49 -6.84
CA CYS A 252 49.47 -45.36 -5.73
C CYS A 252 48.09 -46.00 -6.02
N THR A 253 47.44 -46.52 -4.98
CA THR A 253 46.12 -47.18 -5.10
C THR A 253 45.09 -46.27 -5.77
N ASP A 254 44.40 -46.85 -6.75
CA ASP A 254 43.29 -46.29 -7.52
C ASP A 254 42.12 -47.26 -7.32
N SER A 255 41.08 -46.85 -6.59
CA SER A 255 40.03 -47.75 -6.13
C SER A 255 38.90 -48.00 -7.14
N ASP A 256 38.80 -47.26 -8.25
CA ASP A 256 37.78 -47.47 -9.29
C ASP A 256 38.32 -47.57 -10.74
N GLY A 257 39.54 -47.09 -11.01
CA GLY A 257 40.29 -47.31 -12.24
C GLY A 257 40.30 -46.14 -13.23
N ASP A 258 40.19 -44.90 -12.76
CA ASP A 258 40.12 -43.71 -13.64
C ASP A 258 41.48 -43.12 -14.04
N GLY A 259 42.55 -43.48 -13.31
CA GLY A 259 43.91 -43.01 -13.53
C GLY A 259 44.46 -42.03 -12.49
N LEU A 260 43.65 -41.58 -11.53
CA LEU A 260 44.07 -40.86 -10.32
C LEU A 260 44.23 -41.83 -9.14
N SER A 261 44.79 -41.36 -8.02
CA SER A 261 44.96 -42.16 -6.81
C SER A 261 44.05 -41.70 -5.69
N ASP A 262 43.65 -42.63 -4.80
CA ASP A 262 42.74 -42.45 -3.65
C ASP A 262 43.07 -41.23 -2.72
N SER A 263 44.24 -40.62 -2.88
CA SER A 263 44.74 -39.45 -2.11
C SER A 263 44.79 -38.12 -2.87
N ASN A 264 44.67 -38.16 -4.20
CA ASN A 264 44.72 -37.01 -5.11
C ASN A 264 43.39 -36.84 -5.90
N ASP A 265 42.41 -37.65 -5.57
CA ASP A 265 41.11 -37.78 -6.20
C ASP A 265 40.03 -37.24 -5.24
N ASN A 266 39.15 -36.35 -5.72
CA ASN A 266 38.01 -35.85 -4.96
C ASN A 266 36.82 -36.83 -4.91
N CYS A 267 36.78 -37.85 -5.75
CA CYS A 267 35.81 -38.96 -5.73
C CYS A 267 36.44 -40.38 -5.72
N PRO A 268 37.19 -40.82 -4.65
CA PRO A 268 37.92 -42.11 -4.54
C PRO A 268 37.16 -43.45 -4.64
N ALA A 269 35.97 -43.45 -5.22
CA ALA A 269 35.18 -44.63 -5.57
C ALA A 269 34.22 -44.41 -6.76
N VAL A 270 34.28 -43.26 -7.45
CA VAL A 270 33.41 -42.90 -8.59
C VAL A 270 34.14 -42.14 -9.72
N SER A 271 35.15 -42.77 -10.32
CA SER A 271 35.79 -42.48 -11.62
C SER A 271 35.36 -41.18 -12.32
N ASN A 272 36.07 -40.08 -12.07
CA ASN A 272 35.67 -38.73 -12.48
C ASN A 272 36.80 -37.84 -13.03
N SER A 273 37.91 -38.44 -13.52
CA SER A 273 39.19 -37.95 -14.11
C SER A 273 39.32 -36.53 -14.70
N ALA A 274 38.23 -35.81 -14.93
CA ALA A 274 38.20 -34.35 -15.07
C ALA A 274 38.48 -33.61 -13.74
N GLN A 275 38.14 -34.21 -12.59
CA GLN A 275 38.21 -33.60 -11.26
C GLN A 275 37.50 -32.24 -11.23
N THR A 276 36.24 -32.24 -11.64
CA THR A 276 35.36 -31.10 -11.41
C THR A 276 34.95 -31.09 -9.93
N ASP A 277 34.78 -29.87 -9.42
CA ASP A 277 34.61 -29.46 -8.03
C ASP A 277 33.97 -28.07 -8.17
N THR A 278 32.63 -28.04 -8.34
CA THR A 278 31.91 -26.86 -8.86
C THR A 278 31.68 -25.79 -7.78
N ASP A 279 31.39 -26.17 -6.53
CA ASP A 279 31.31 -25.26 -5.38
C ASP A 279 32.71 -24.93 -4.76
N GLY A 280 33.59 -25.93 -4.70
CA GLY A 280 34.93 -25.85 -4.08
C GLY A 280 35.03 -26.44 -2.66
N ASP A 281 34.08 -27.27 -2.20
CA ASP A 281 34.15 -28.03 -0.94
C ASP A 281 35.38 -28.97 -0.91
N GLY A 282 35.68 -29.60 -2.05
CA GLY A 282 36.71 -30.64 -2.19
C GLY A 282 36.18 -32.07 -2.23
N LEU A 283 34.86 -32.27 -2.23
CA LEU A 283 34.19 -33.37 -2.93
C LEU A 283 34.17 -33.06 -4.45
N GLY A 284 33.30 -33.64 -5.25
CA GLY A 284 33.25 -33.35 -6.69
C GLY A 284 32.07 -33.94 -7.44
N ASP A 285 31.79 -33.39 -8.63
CA ASP A 285 30.58 -33.51 -9.46
C ASP A 285 30.18 -34.94 -9.93
N ALA A 286 30.83 -35.98 -9.39
CA ALA A 286 30.52 -37.38 -9.65
C ALA A 286 30.17 -38.18 -8.39
N CYS A 287 30.36 -37.59 -7.22
CA CYS A 287 30.15 -38.23 -5.92
C CYS A 287 29.62 -37.31 -4.82
N ASP A 288 29.40 -36.02 -5.13
CA ASP A 288 28.43 -35.22 -4.40
C ASP A 288 26.98 -35.67 -4.71
N ASP A 289 26.02 -35.11 -3.98
CA ASP A 289 24.57 -35.14 -4.28
C ASP A 289 24.02 -33.68 -4.46
N ASP A 290 24.88 -32.65 -4.44
CA ASP A 290 24.59 -31.19 -4.41
C ASP A 290 25.74 -30.39 -5.11
N ASP A 291 25.90 -30.54 -6.43
CA ASP A 291 27.09 -30.12 -7.21
C ASP A 291 27.57 -28.65 -7.05
N ASP A 292 26.68 -27.69 -6.74
CA ASP A 292 27.01 -26.25 -6.66
C ASP A 292 26.87 -25.61 -5.27
N GLY A 293 26.40 -26.40 -4.28
CA GLY A 293 26.31 -25.99 -2.88
C GLY A 293 25.21 -24.97 -2.57
N ASP A 294 24.21 -24.78 -3.44
CA ASP A 294 23.06 -23.92 -3.13
C ASP A 294 22.13 -24.54 -2.05
N GLY A 295 22.16 -25.87 -1.89
CA GLY A 295 21.36 -26.65 -0.94
C GLY A 295 20.22 -27.46 -1.57
N VAL A 296 20.07 -27.46 -2.90
CA VAL A 296 19.08 -28.20 -3.69
C VAL A 296 19.77 -29.30 -4.50
N LEU A 297 19.62 -30.55 -4.04
CA LEU A 297 20.22 -31.73 -4.68
C LEU A 297 19.97 -31.78 -6.20
N ASP A 298 20.98 -32.15 -7.01
CA ASP A 298 20.91 -32.25 -8.50
C ASP A 298 19.87 -33.25 -9.04
N SER A 299 19.26 -34.06 -8.16
CA SER A 299 18.06 -34.85 -8.49
C SER A 299 16.76 -34.04 -8.61
N THR A 300 16.80 -32.77 -8.22
CA THR A 300 15.69 -31.82 -8.07
C THR A 300 16.01 -30.42 -8.63
N ASP A 301 17.27 -29.98 -8.52
CA ASP A 301 17.76 -28.75 -9.14
C ASP A 301 17.60 -28.75 -10.69
N SER A 302 17.50 -27.54 -11.24
CA SER A 302 17.38 -27.22 -12.66
C SER A 302 18.43 -26.20 -13.17
N CYS A 303 19.30 -25.69 -12.29
CA CYS A 303 20.22 -24.56 -12.51
C CYS A 303 21.72 -24.83 -12.23
N SER A 304 22.11 -26.00 -11.69
CA SER A 304 23.46 -26.59 -11.55
C SER A 304 24.65 -25.68 -11.95
N GLY A 305 24.98 -24.73 -11.09
CA GLY A 305 25.84 -23.57 -11.34
C GLY A 305 25.32 -22.27 -10.72
N THR A 306 24.32 -22.37 -9.83
CA THR A 306 23.95 -21.37 -8.83
C THR A 306 25.11 -21.20 -7.83
N VAL A 307 25.11 -20.17 -6.98
CA VAL A 307 26.31 -19.79 -6.18
C VAL A 307 26.04 -19.90 -4.69
N GLU A 308 26.77 -20.79 -3.99
CA GLU A 308 26.70 -21.01 -2.52
C GLU A 308 26.20 -19.78 -1.74
N GLY A 309 24.95 -19.85 -1.26
CA GLY A 309 24.32 -18.81 -0.45
C GLY A 309 23.63 -17.67 -1.21
N THR A 310 23.31 -17.83 -2.49
CA THR A 310 22.14 -17.15 -3.09
C THR A 310 20.84 -17.60 -2.42
N ASN A 311 19.77 -16.82 -2.62
CA ASN A 311 18.42 -17.29 -2.35
C ASN A 311 17.96 -18.11 -3.57
N VAL A 312 17.30 -19.24 -3.36
CA VAL A 312 16.90 -20.17 -4.42
C VAL A 312 15.51 -20.75 -4.14
N ALA A 313 14.76 -21.03 -5.21
CA ALA A 313 13.46 -21.68 -5.14
C ALA A 313 13.61 -23.22 -4.96
N ASP A 314 12.48 -23.92 -4.89
CA ASP A 314 12.39 -25.40 -4.83
C ASP A 314 13.03 -26.13 -6.04
N ASP A 315 13.51 -25.39 -7.06
CA ASP A 315 14.17 -25.86 -8.29
C ASP A 315 15.66 -25.48 -8.44
N GLY A 316 16.30 -24.91 -7.40
CA GLY A 316 17.73 -24.53 -7.41
C GLY A 316 18.08 -23.30 -8.25
N CYS A 317 17.07 -22.64 -8.83
CA CYS A 317 17.27 -21.40 -9.57
C CYS A 317 17.08 -20.17 -8.65
N GLU A 318 17.79 -19.07 -8.97
CA GLU A 318 17.78 -17.80 -8.22
C GLU A 318 16.34 -17.32 -7.96
N ASP A 319 16.04 -17.01 -6.70
CA ASP A 319 14.74 -16.52 -6.18
C ASP A 319 15.01 -15.23 -5.39
N SER A 320 14.91 -14.10 -6.06
CA SER A 320 15.40 -12.81 -5.58
C SER A 320 14.65 -12.28 -4.35
N ASP A 321 13.36 -12.59 -4.20
CA ASP A 321 12.50 -12.06 -3.12
C ASP A 321 11.96 -13.10 -2.11
N ASN A 322 12.16 -14.39 -2.39
CA ASN A 322 11.84 -15.57 -1.57
C ASN A 322 10.35 -15.97 -1.58
N ASP A 323 9.68 -15.87 -2.73
CA ASP A 323 8.29 -16.33 -2.94
C ASP A 323 8.16 -17.87 -3.12
N GLY A 324 9.24 -18.53 -3.58
CA GLY A 324 9.25 -19.95 -3.95
C GLY A 324 9.18 -20.22 -5.45
N THR A 325 9.08 -19.19 -6.28
CA THR A 325 9.16 -19.19 -7.74
C THR A 325 10.52 -18.63 -8.15
N SER A 326 11.21 -19.28 -9.09
CA SER A 326 12.50 -18.79 -9.57
C SER A 326 12.35 -17.62 -10.55
N ASP A 327 13.27 -16.64 -10.51
CA ASP A 327 13.30 -15.38 -11.29
C ASP A 327 13.07 -15.54 -12.81
N SER A 328 13.26 -16.74 -13.34
CA SER A 328 13.08 -17.08 -14.76
C SER A 328 11.66 -17.54 -15.15
N ASN A 329 10.84 -17.86 -14.15
CA ASN A 329 9.44 -18.31 -14.27
C ASN A 329 8.45 -17.36 -13.56
N ASP A 330 8.95 -16.54 -12.64
CA ASP A 330 8.22 -15.53 -11.88
C ASP A 330 7.79 -14.34 -12.76
N ASN A 331 6.55 -13.88 -12.59
CA ASN A 331 5.99 -12.69 -13.25
C ASN A 331 6.27 -11.36 -12.50
N CYS A 332 6.81 -11.41 -11.28
CA CYS A 332 7.25 -10.27 -10.48
C CYS A 332 8.58 -10.48 -9.68
N PRO A 333 9.75 -10.78 -10.30
CA PRO A 333 11.05 -11.15 -9.65
C PRO A 333 11.71 -10.21 -8.62
N ASP A 334 11.01 -9.20 -8.11
CA ASP A 334 11.46 -8.27 -7.07
C ASP A 334 10.36 -8.06 -5.98
N ASN A 335 9.17 -8.70 -6.05
CA ASN A 335 7.94 -8.29 -5.33
C ASN A 335 6.99 -9.41 -4.79
N TYR A 336 7.51 -10.52 -4.25
CA TYR A 336 6.86 -11.58 -3.44
C TYR A 336 5.36 -11.83 -3.71
N ASN A 337 5.05 -12.85 -4.49
CA ASN A 337 3.67 -13.16 -4.90
C ASN A 337 3.42 -14.66 -5.13
N GLU A 338 3.59 -15.51 -4.09
CA GLU A 338 3.49 -17.00 -4.09
C GLU A 338 2.34 -17.61 -4.94
N ASN A 339 1.26 -16.86 -5.16
CA ASN A 339 0.13 -17.27 -5.99
C ASN A 339 0.30 -17.05 -7.50
N GLN A 340 1.33 -16.33 -7.94
CA GLN A 340 1.68 -15.98 -9.32
C GLN A 340 0.45 -15.52 -10.11
N ALA A 341 -0.27 -14.56 -9.52
CA ALA A 341 -1.46 -13.97 -10.13
C ALA A 341 -1.09 -12.98 -11.23
N ASP A 342 -1.95 -12.96 -12.24
CA ASP A 342 -1.83 -12.32 -13.56
C ASP A 342 -3.27 -12.19 -14.04
N MET A 343 -3.92 -11.06 -13.72
CA MET A 343 -5.37 -10.86 -13.89
C MET A 343 -5.76 -10.60 -15.36
N ASP A 344 -4.96 -9.82 -16.09
CA ASP A 344 -5.22 -9.42 -17.48
C ASP A 344 -4.62 -10.40 -18.52
N GLY A 345 -3.47 -11.01 -18.22
CA GLY A 345 -2.70 -11.89 -19.09
C GLY A 345 -1.57 -11.22 -19.88
N ASP A 346 -1.08 -10.03 -19.49
CA ASP A 346 0.06 -9.33 -20.09
C ASP A 346 1.39 -10.05 -19.79
N GLY A 347 1.56 -10.55 -18.56
CA GLY A 347 2.75 -11.25 -18.08
C GLY A 347 3.60 -10.51 -17.04
N PHE A 348 3.22 -9.31 -16.60
CA PHE A 348 3.48 -8.84 -15.23
C PHE A 348 2.46 -9.47 -14.26
N GLY A 349 2.78 -9.57 -12.98
CA GLY A 349 1.85 -10.06 -11.97
C GLY A 349 1.20 -8.95 -11.13
N ASP A 350 0.06 -9.26 -10.52
CA ASP A 350 -0.75 -8.32 -9.70
C ASP A 350 0.05 -7.55 -8.62
N ALA A 351 1.21 -8.08 -8.20
CA ALA A 351 2.07 -7.49 -7.17
C ALA A 351 3.05 -6.41 -7.69
N CYS A 352 3.34 -6.40 -8.99
CA CYS A 352 4.29 -5.47 -9.62
C CYS A 352 3.74 -4.73 -10.85
N ASP A 353 2.60 -5.16 -11.38
CA ASP A 353 1.87 -4.50 -12.46
C ASP A 353 1.33 -3.11 -12.02
N PRO A 354 1.61 -2.03 -12.78
CA PRO A 354 0.99 -0.73 -12.55
C PRO A 354 -0.52 -0.63 -12.88
N ASP A 355 -1.12 -1.51 -13.68
CA ASP A 355 -2.44 -1.34 -14.35
C ASP A 355 -3.17 -2.71 -14.49
N ILE A 356 -3.53 -3.33 -13.35
CA ILE A 356 -3.83 -4.78 -13.11
C ILE A 356 -4.88 -5.43 -14.03
N ASP A 357 -5.65 -4.66 -14.81
CA ASP A 357 -6.73 -5.19 -15.67
C ASP A 357 -6.77 -4.63 -17.11
N ASP A 358 -5.71 -3.95 -17.57
CA ASP A 358 -5.55 -3.33 -18.91
C ASP A 358 -6.72 -2.42 -19.34
N ASP A 359 -7.39 -1.75 -18.38
CA ASP A 359 -8.32 -0.66 -18.67
C ASP A 359 -7.59 0.60 -19.19
N GLY A 360 -6.36 0.83 -18.73
CA GLY A 360 -5.53 2.00 -19.03
C GLY A 360 -5.47 3.06 -17.93
N VAL A 361 -5.92 2.75 -16.72
CA VAL A 361 -5.89 3.61 -15.53
C VAL A 361 -5.13 2.88 -14.40
N ASN A 362 -3.81 3.04 -14.39
CA ASN A 362 -2.92 2.64 -13.29
C ASN A 362 -3.57 2.60 -11.88
N ASN A 363 -3.43 1.47 -11.16
CA ASN A 363 -4.10 1.09 -9.89
C ASN A 363 -4.23 2.19 -8.82
N GLY A 364 -3.25 3.11 -8.74
CA GLY A 364 -3.23 4.22 -7.77
C GLY A 364 -4.07 5.45 -8.18
N GLN A 365 -4.80 5.36 -9.29
CA GLN A 365 -5.69 6.38 -9.84
C GLN A 365 -7.08 5.83 -10.22
N ASP A 366 -7.31 4.55 -9.98
CA ASP A 366 -8.47 3.79 -10.42
C ASP A 366 -9.44 3.54 -9.26
N ASN A 367 -10.74 3.71 -9.51
CA ASN A 367 -11.81 3.40 -8.56
C ASN A 367 -12.27 1.92 -8.60
N CYS A 368 -11.77 1.10 -9.52
CA CYS A 368 -11.96 -0.35 -9.59
C CYS A 368 -10.71 -1.18 -9.99
N PRO A 369 -9.60 -1.21 -9.20
CA PRO A 369 -8.27 -1.79 -9.56
C PRO A 369 -8.13 -3.31 -9.85
N ASN A 370 -9.22 -3.99 -10.20
CA ASN A 370 -9.31 -5.43 -10.52
C ASN A 370 -10.48 -5.73 -11.50
N ASN A 371 -11.13 -4.70 -12.06
CA ASN A 371 -12.51 -4.71 -12.55
C ASN A 371 -12.76 -3.83 -13.81
N ALA A 372 -11.71 -3.45 -14.54
CA ALA A 372 -11.63 -2.86 -15.90
C ALA A 372 -12.81 -1.97 -16.33
N ASN A 373 -12.71 -0.67 -16.05
CA ASN A 373 -13.78 0.31 -16.26
C ASN A 373 -13.25 1.65 -16.82
N SER A 374 -12.66 1.67 -18.01
CA SER A 374 -11.88 2.81 -18.57
C SER A 374 -12.62 4.16 -18.73
N ASN A 375 -13.90 4.20 -18.38
CA ASN A 375 -14.72 5.39 -18.23
C ASN A 375 -14.65 6.03 -16.82
N GLN A 376 -14.14 5.32 -15.81
CA GLN A 376 -14.05 5.70 -14.40
C GLN A 376 -15.38 6.29 -13.92
N ALA A 377 -16.47 5.53 -14.13
CA ALA A 377 -17.78 5.89 -13.65
C ALA A 377 -17.93 5.51 -12.17
N ASP A 378 -18.67 6.37 -11.50
CA ASP A 378 -18.88 6.46 -10.07
C ASP A 378 -20.20 7.25 -9.94
N ALA A 379 -21.31 6.54 -9.74
CA ALA A 379 -22.63 7.14 -9.76
C ALA A 379 -22.93 7.95 -8.48
N ASP A 380 -22.55 7.39 -7.33
CA ASP A 380 -22.89 7.88 -5.98
C ASP A 380 -21.78 8.74 -5.34
N ASN A 381 -20.55 8.68 -5.88
CA ASN A 381 -19.38 9.46 -5.49
C ASN A 381 -18.77 9.00 -4.15
N ASP A 382 -18.78 7.70 -3.86
CA ASP A 382 -18.16 7.09 -2.66
C ASP A 382 -16.65 6.75 -2.80
N ASP A 383 -16.06 7.02 -3.97
CA ASP A 383 -14.71 6.64 -4.45
C ASP A 383 -14.58 5.16 -4.92
N ILE A 384 -15.67 4.37 -5.02
CA ILE A 384 -15.71 3.02 -5.65
C ILE A 384 -16.50 3.09 -6.99
N GLY A 385 -16.00 2.46 -8.05
CA GLY A 385 -16.65 2.58 -9.38
C GLY A 385 -17.78 1.59 -9.67
N ASP A 386 -18.69 1.98 -10.59
CA ASP A 386 -19.85 1.22 -11.09
C ASP A 386 -19.59 -0.25 -11.47
N ALA A 387 -18.32 -0.60 -11.76
CA ALA A 387 -17.91 -1.91 -12.27
C ALA A 387 -17.47 -2.90 -11.18
N CYS A 388 -17.18 -2.40 -9.96
CA CYS A 388 -16.71 -3.18 -8.82
C CYS A 388 -17.55 -2.96 -7.56
N ASP A 389 -18.28 -1.85 -7.47
CA ASP A 389 -19.28 -1.68 -6.44
C ASP A 389 -20.52 -2.58 -6.69
N GLY A 390 -21.21 -2.93 -5.59
CA GLY A 390 -22.45 -3.69 -5.56
C GLY A 390 -23.47 -3.13 -4.57
N LEU A 391 -23.39 -1.85 -4.25
CA LEU A 391 -24.31 -1.08 -3.40
C LEU A 391 -24.87 0.18 -4.08
N ILE A 392 -24.48 0.45 -5.34
CA ILE A 392 -24.68 1.67 -6.14
C ILE A 392 -25.97 2.40 -5.76
N ASP A 393 -25.84 3.64 -5.30
CA ASP A 393 -26.87 4.46 -4.65
C ASP A 393 -26.99 5.81 -5.38
N ASN A 394 -27.72 5.85 -6.51
CA ASN A 394 -27.62 6.94 -7.51
C ASN A 394 -27.92 8.36 -6.98
N ASP A 395 -28.56 8.49 -5.82
CA ASP A 395 -28.97 9.76 -5.20
C ASP A 395 -28.45 9.95 -3.75
N GLY A 396 -27.88 8.91 -3.14
CA GLY A 396 -27.08 8.98 -1.92
C GLY A 396 -27.87 8.86 -0.61
N ASP A 397 -28.93 8.04 -0.60
CA ASP A 397 -29.86 7.92 0.53
C ASP A 397 -29.46 6.85 1.57
N GLY A 398 -28.65 5.86 1.15
CA GLY A 398 -28.26 4.68 1.92
C GLY A 398 -28.88 3.34 1.47
N VAL A 399 -29.61 3.29 0.36
CA VAL A 399 -30.28 2.12 -0.22
C VAL A 399 -29.73 1.85 -1.63
N ALA A 400 -29.41 0.59 -1.91
CA ALA A 400 -28.83 0.21 -3.20
C ALA A 400 -29.90 0.09 -4.31
N ASN A 401 -29.58 0.59 -5.50
CA ASN A 401 -30.39 0.58 -6.74
C ASN A 401 -31.09 -0.76 -7.10
N ASP A 402 -30.65 -1.91 -6.56
CA ASP A 402 -31.23 -3.24 -6.85
C ASP A 402 -32.32 -3.69 -5.87
N VAL A 403 -32.46 -2.96 -4.75
CA VAL A 403 -33.51 -3.14 -3.72
C VAL A 403 -34.31 -1.87 -3.45
N ASP A 404 -33.85 -0.73 -3.94
CA ASP A 404 -34.49 0.58 -3.88
C ASP A 404 -35.76 0.66 -4.77
N ASN A 405 -36.84 1.24 -4.23
CA ASN A 405 -38.08 1.55 -4.96
C ASN A 405 -38.10 2.92 -5.65
N CYS A 406 -37.14 3.82 -5.37
CA CYS A 406 -36.91 5.09 -6.08
C CYS A 406 -35.44 5.35 -6.51
N PRO A 407 -34.81 4.53 -7.40
CA PRO A 407 -33.37 4.57 -7.78
C PRO A 407 -32.75 5.83 -8.41
N ASN A 408 -33.38 7.00 -8.28
CA ASN A 408 -32.87 8.33 -8.67
C ASN A 408 -33.46 9.48 -7.79
N ILE A 409 -34.22 9.19 -6.72
CA ILE A 409 -34.86 10.15 -5.81
C ILE A 409 -34.82 9.62 -4.36
N ALA A 410 -33.85 10.12 -3.59
CA ALA A 410 -33.52 9.70 -2.22
C ALA A 410 -34.71 9.60 -1.25
N ASN A 411 -35.03 8.38 -0.80
CA ASN A 411 -36.18 8.03 0.03
C ASN A 411 -35.85 6.91 1.06
N ALA A 412 -34.88 7.17 1.96
CA ALA A 412 -34.25 6.13 2.80
C ALA A 412 -35.16 5.42 3.83
N ASN A 413 -36.44 5.80 3.90
CA ASN A 413 -37.52 5.10 4.59
C ASN A 413 -38.12 3.94 3.78
N GLN A 414 -38.04 4.00 2.45
CA GLN A 414 -38.57 3.01 1.49
C GLN A 414 -40.05 2.75 1.75
N GLU A 415 -40.82 3.84 1.84
CA GLU A 415 -42.28 3.78 1.93
C GLU A 415 -42.88 3.58 0.52
N ASP A 416 -44.00 2.84 0.50
CA ASP A 416 -44.66 2.22 -0.65
C ASP A 416 -46.09 1.91 -0.17
N HIS A 417 -46.98 2.90 -0.27
CA HIS A 417 -48.29 2.86 0.38
C HIS A 417 -49.31 1.94 -0.30
N ASP A 418 -49.27 1.80 -1.63
CA ASP A 418 -50.18 0.94 -2.40
C ASP A 418 -49.66 -0.50 -2.63
N ASN A 419 -48.32 -0.69 -2.59
CA ASN A 419 -47.58 -1.94 -2.87
C ASN A 419 -47.51 -2.32 -4.36
N ASP A 420 -47.42 -1.32 -5.26
CA ASP A 420 -47.03 -1.46 -6.68
C ASP A 420 -45.55 -1.85 -6.82
N GLY A 421 -44.67 -1.16 -6.08
CA GLY A 421 -43.22 -1.32 -6.10
C GLY A 421 -42.42 -0.15 -6.68
N GLN A 422 -43.09 0.94 -7.05
CA GLN A 422 -42.52 2.29 -6.99
C GLN A 422 -42.63 2.81 -5.53
N GLY A 423 -41.87 3.83 -5.14
CA GLY A 423 -41.92 4.39 -3.78
C GLY A 423 -42.55 5.77 -3.73
N ASP A 424 -43.13 6.13 -2.58
CA ASP A 424 -43.94 7.36 -2.43
C ASP A 424 -43.22 8.63 -2.95
N ASP A 425 -41.98 8.87 -2.54
CA ASP A 425 -41.16 10.03 -2.97
C ASP A 425 -40.87 10.10 -4.50
N CYS A 426 -41.18 9.06 -5.27
CA CYS A 426 -41.04 9.03 -6.73
C CYS A 426 -42.28 8.52 -7.50
N ASP A 427 -43.36 8.13 -6.85
CA ASP A 427 -44.66 7.93 -7.52
C ASP A 427 -45.37 9.27 -7.76
N THR A 428 -46.63 9.18 -8.15
CA THR A 428 -47.50 10.29 -8.55
C THR A 428 -48.97 10.04 -8.16
N ASP A 429 -49.28 8.95 -7.45
CA ASP A 429 -50.61 8.44 -7.05
C ASP A 429 -50.39 7.42 -5.90
N ASP A 430 -49.83 7.88 -4.77
CA ASP A 430 -49.28 7.13 -3.62
C ASP A 430 -50.17 5.97 -3.09
N ASP A 431 -51.49 6.04 -3.31
CA ASP A 431 -52.47 5.05 -2.87
C ASP A 431 -53.26 4.33 -4.00
N ASN A 432 -52.98 4.73 -5.26
CA ASN A 432 -53.56 4.22 -6.50
C ASN A 432 -55.11 4.36 -6.60
N ASP A 433 -55.66 5.47 -6.07
CA ASP A 433 -57.05 5.90 -6.25
C ASP A 433 -57.33 6.42 -7.68
N GLY A 434 -56.33 7.04 -8.31
CA GLY A 434 -56.46 7.70 -9.60
C GLY A 434 -56.65 9.22 -9.53
N VAL A 435 -56.15 9.86 -8.48
CA VAL A 435 -55.97 11.31 -8.34
C VAL A 435 -54.49 11.56 -8.05
N ASP A 436 -53.80 12.28 -8.94
CA ASP A 436 -52.37 12.58 -8.76
C ASP A 436 -52.14 13.33 -7.42
N ASP A 437 -51.09 13.02 -6.64
CA ASP A 437 -50.92 13.50 -5.23
C ASP A 437 -50.95 15.02 -5.07
N VAL A 438 -50.59 15.74 -6.14
CA VAL A 438 -50.60 17.20 -6.23
C VAL A 438 -52.02 17.81 -6.28
N ASP A 439 -53.02 17.01 -6.66
CA ASP A 439 -54.45 17.33 -6.65
C ASP A 439 -55.21 16.55 -5.54
N ASP A 440 -54.54 15.64 -4.81
CA ASP A 440 -55.14 14.87 -3.71
C ASP A 440 -54.96 15.56 -2.33
N MET A 441 -55.84 15.23 -1.37
CA MET A 441 -55.83 15.80 -0.01
C MET A 441 -55.56 14.78 1.09
N CYS A 442 -55.58 13.49 0.79
CA CYS A 442 -55.16 12.43 1.68
C CYS A 442 -54.37 11.34 0.90
N PRO A 443 -53.21 11.63 0.28
CA PRO A 443 -52.56 10.77 -0.73
C PRO A 443 -52.24 9.33 -0.31
N ASN A 444 -52.27 9.01 0.98
CA ASN A 444 -51.93 7.70 1.55
C ASN A 444 -53.19 6.89 1.95
N THR A 445 -54.32 7.03 1.24
CA THR A 445 -55.67 6.53 1.62
C THR A 445 -56.30 5.55 0.61
N PRO A 446 -55.74 4.33 0.43
CA PRO A 446 -56.00 3.46 -0.72
C PRO A 446 -57.44 3.39 -1.21
N ALA A 447 -57.64 3.65 -2.51
CA ALA A 447 -58.84 3.55 -3.37
C ALA A 447 -60.06 2.76 -2.85
N GLN A 448 -59.82 1.63 -2.18
CA GLN A 448 -60.82 0.79 -1.50
C GLN A 448 -61.58 1.47 -0.35
N TYR A 449 -61.06 2.57 0.23
CA TYR A 449 -61.67 3.30 1.35
C TYR A 449 -62.39 4.59 0.94
N VAL A 450 -61.92 5.26 -0.11
CA VAL A 450 -62.46 6.51 -0.70
C VAL A 450 -63.94 6.41 -1.12
N ASN A 451 -64.40 5.18 -1.37
CA ASN A 451 -65.68 4.87 -2.03
C ASN A 451 -66.96 4.98 -1.17
N ASP A 452 -66.93 5.46 0.08
CA ASP A 452 -68.03 5.34 1.06
C ASP A 452 -68.90 6.61 1.29
N ILE A 453 -68.90 7.58 0.35
CA ILE A 453 -69.72 8.82 0.41
C ILE A 453 -70.96 8.80 -0.52
N ILE A 454 -72.01 9.53 -0.13
CA ILE A 454 -73.42 9.35 -0.57
C ILE A 454 -73.74 9.94 -1.98
N GLU A 455 -74.15 9.06 -2.90
CA GLU A 455 -74.88 9.31 -4.18
C GLU A 455 -74.33 10.39 -5.15
N ASN A 456 -73.15 10.98 -4.95
CA ASN A 456 -72.55 11.93 -5.88
C ASN A 456 -71.03 11.71 -6.03
N SER A 457 -70.67 10.83 -6.98
CA SER A 457 -69.29 10.39 -7.29
C SER A 457 -68.46 11.45 -8.03
N ALA A 458 -68.39 12.65 -7.46
CA ALA A 458 -67.70 13.81 -8.04
C ALA A 458 -66.98 14.66 -6.99
N LEU A 459 -66.95 14.21 -5.72
CA LEU A 459 -66.13 14.80 -4.65
C LEU A 459 -65.09 13.77 -4.16
N SER A 460 -65.46 12.48 -4.08
CA SER A 460 -64.53 11.35 -3.92
C SER A 460 -63.79 10.99 -5.23
N GLN A 461 -63.38 12.01 -5.99
CA GLN A 461 -62.51 11.98 -7.18
C GLN A 461 -61.77 13.33 -7.32
N ILE A 462 -61.66 14.08 -6.22
CA ILE A 462 -61.09 15.45 -6.13
C ILE A 462 -60.26 15.59 -4.84
N PHE A 463 -60.22 14.58 -3.96
CA PHE A 463 -59.77 14.74 -2.56
C PHE A 463 -59.15 13.49 -1.89
N GLY A 464 -59.25 12.28 -2.46
CA GLY A 464 -58.76 10.98 -1.91
C GLY A 464 -59.28 10.49 -0.55
N CYS A 465 -59.56 11.38 0.41
CA CYS A 465 -59.88 11.03 1.78
C CYS A 465 -61.07 10.07 1.91
N ALA A 466 -60.94 9.07 2.78
CA ALA A 466 -62.09 8.27 3.20
C ALA A 466 -62.92 9.04 4.23
N LEU A 467 -64.17 8.61 4.41
CA LEU A 467 -65.13 9.23 5.34
C LEU A 467 -64.70 9.13 6.83
N ALA A 468 -63.55 8.51 7.13
CA ALA A 468 -63.03 8.33 8.48
C ALA A 468 -61.91 9.33 8.84
N GLU A 469 -61.14 9.84 7.88
CA GLU A 469 -60.12 10.89 8.10
C GLU A 469 -60.75 12.30 8.15
N LEU A 470 -61.92 12.47 7.53
CA LEU A 470 -62.65 13.74 7.46
C LEU A 470 -63.30 14.13 8.80
N GLU A 471 -62.49 14.59 9.75
CA GLU A 471 -62.97 15.25 10.97
C GLU A 471 -63.68 16.59 10.63
N ASP A 472 -64.75 16.88 11.37
CA ASP A 472 -65.58 18.08 11.30
C ASP A 472 -65.79 18.53 12.76
N GLU A 473 -64.93 19.45 13.23
CA GLU A 473 -64.85 19.82 14.65
C GLU A 473 -66.00 20.74 15.07
N ASP A 474 -66.43 21.65 14.20
CA ASP A 474 -67.48 22.63 14.52
C ASP A 474 -68.92 22.16 14.17
N ASN A 475 -69.05 21.16 13.30
CA ASN A 475 -70.30 20.53 12.83
C ASN A 475 -71.17 21.41 11.90
N ASP A 476 -70.57 22.25 11.06
CA ASP A 476 -71.18 22.92 9.90
C ASP A 476 -71.51 21.94 8.75
N GLY A 477 -70.64 20.95 8.52
CA GLY A 477 -70.72 20.00 7.41
C GLY A 477 -69.67 20.20 6.30
N VAL A 478 -68.69 21.09 6.48
CA VAL A 478 -67.38 21.09 5.82
C VAL A 478 -66.37 20.35 6.72
N PRO A 479 -65.60 19.36 6.22
CA PRO A 479 -64.50 18.77 6.98
C PRO A 479 -63.33 19.74 7.20
N ASN A 480 -62.70 19.67 8.37
CA ASN A 480 -61.58 20.51 8.82
C ASN A 480 -60.47 20.71 7.76
N ILE A 481 -60.19 19.70 6.94
CA ILE A 481 -59.13 19.70 5.94
C ILE A 481 -59.38 20.68 4.77
N ILE A 482 -60.64 21.07 4.56
CA ILE A 482 -61.06 22.11 3.59
C ILE A 482 -61.82 23.25 4.29
N ASP A 483 -61.80 23.35 5.63
CA ASP A 483 -62.49 24.40 6.38
C ASP A 483 -61.52 25.46 6.89
N ASP A 484 -61.46 26.58 6.16
CA ASP A 484 -60.68 27.78 6.50
C ASP A 484 -61.06 28.33 7.90
N CYS A 485 -62.26 28.01 8.40
CA CYS A 485 -62.81 28.42 9.68
C CYS A 485 -63.23 27.25 10.61
N SER A 486 -62.57 26.09 10.49
CA SER A 486 -62.74 24.79 11.19
C SER A 486 -63.10 24.76 12.70
N ASN A 487 -63.06 25.90 13.39
CA ASN A 487 -63.34 26.06 14.82
C ASN A 487 -64.66 26.79 15.12
N THR A 488 -65.46 27.19 14.11
CA THR A 488 -66.43 28.29 14.25
C THR A 488 -67.69 28.18 13.39
N ASN A 489 -68.60 27.31 13.84
CA ASN A 489 -69.81 26.83 13.13
C ASN A 489 -70.28 27.70 11.96
N GLY A 490 -69.80 27.31 10.78
CA GLY A 490 -70.08 27.90 9.48
C GLY A 490 -71.55 27.92 9.05
N VAL A 491 -71.77 28.41 7.82
CA VAL A 491 -73.10 28.47 7.20
C VAL A 491 -73.09 27.95 5.75
N THR A 492 -72.06 27.18 5.39
CA THR A 492 -71.48 27.21 4.03
C THR A 492 -71.01 25.83 3.53
N GLY A 493 -71.67 24.76 3.97
CA GLY A 493 -71.43 23.36 3.57
C GLY A 493 -71.10 23.10 2.08
N LEU A 494 -69.97 22.38 1.87
CA LEU A 494 -69.39 21.73 0.67
C LEU A 494 -69.65 22.37 -0.71
N THR A 495 -70.92 22.45 -1.15
CA THR A 495 -71.30 23.04 -2.45
C THR A 495 -70.95 24.53 -2.59
N TRP A 496 -70.66 25.24 -1.51
CA TRP A 496 -70.17 26.63 -1.56
C TRP A 496 -68.68 26.70 -1.94
N CYS A 497 -67.87 25.81 -1.38
CA CYS A 497 -66.41 25.83 -1.44
C CYS A 497 -65.87 25.63 -2.85
N VAL A 498 -66.53 24.76 -3.63
CA VAL A 498 -66.29 24.55 -5.08
C VAL A 498 -66.45 25.86 -5.90
N SER A 499 -67.05 26.91 -5.34
CA SER A 499 -67.15 28.24 -5.96
C SER A 499 -66.35 29.35 -5.24
N ASN A 500 -65.91 29.12 -4.00
CA ASN A 500 -65.20 30.11 -3.17
C ASN A 500 -64.22 29.36 -2.25
N PRO A 501 -63.02 28.97 -2.73
CA PRO A 501 -62.12 28.06 -2.01
C PRO A 501 -61.26 28.72 -0.93
N LEU A 502 -61.25 30.06 -0.83
CA LEU A 502 -60.55 30.84 0.21
C LEU A 502 -61.48 31.25 1.38
N THR A 503 -62.74 30.82 1.35
CA THR A 503 -63.77 31.15 2.35
C THR A 503 -64.73 29.97 2.55
N CYS A 504 -64.20 28.76 2.49
CA CYS A 504 -64.92 27.53 2.79
C CYS A 504 -65.13 27.40 4.30
N GLY A 505 -66.34 26.96 4.71
CA GLY A 505 -66.81 26.95 6.10
C GLY A 505 -67.00 28.34 6.73
N CYS A 506 -66.16 29.34 6.41
CA CYS A 506 -66.18 30.66 7.03
C CYS A 506 -67.53 31.37 7.02
N SER A 507 -67.92 31.88 8.20
CA SER A 507 -69.06 32.77 8.35
C SER A 507 -68.73 34.18 7.83
N PRO A 508 -69.73 35.03 7.47
CA PRO A 508 -69.47 36.24 6.69
C PRO A 508 -68.57 37.32 7.32
N SER A 509 -68.32 37.27 8.63
CA SER A 509 -67.43 38.15 9.42
C SER A 509 -66.16 37.42 9.90
N GLN A 510 -65.77 36.40 9.16
CA GLN A 510 -64.55 35.59 9.33
C GLN A 510 -63.92 35.26 7.98
N ARG A 511 -64.30 36.02 6.96
CA ARG A 511 -63.67 35.97 5.65
C ARG A 511 -62.59 37.02 5.66
N ASP A 512 -61.48 36.64 5.08
CA ASP A 512 -60.28 37.40 4.75
C ASP A 512 -60.11 37.02 3.27
N THR A 513 -60.30 37.98 2.36
CA THR A 513 -60.63 37.67 0.95
C THR A 513 -59.38 37.62 0.05
N ASP A 514 -58.29 38.26 0.44
CA ASP A 514 -56.99 38.25 -0.25
C ASP A 514 -55.84 37.66 0.59
N GLY A 515 -56.06 37.36 1.88
CA GLY A 515 -55.23 36.51 2.73
C GLY A 515 -54.14 37.25 3.51
N ASP A 516 -54.39 38.49 3.94
CA ASP A 516 -53.40 39.33 4.62
C ASP A 516 -53.34 39.08 6.15
N GLY A 517 -54.46 38.66 6.74
CA GLY A 517 -54.65 38.46 8.18
C GLY A 517 -55.75 39.32 8.82
N MET A 518 -56.42 40.19 8.05
CA MET A 518 -57.51 41.05 8.48
C MET A 518 -58.85 40.61 7.88
N ASN A 519 -59.92 40.65 8.68
CA ASN A 519 -61.23 40.22 8.18
C ASN A 519 -61.89 41.32 7.32
N ASP A 520 -62.64 40.90 6.28
CA ASP A 520 -63.56 41.67 5.42
C ASP A 520 -64.40 42.79 6.10
N ASP A 521 -64.63 42.69 7.42
CA ASP A 521 -65.47 43.62 8.20
C ASP A 521 -64.70 44.55 9.16
N VAL A 522 -63.35 44.50 9.14
CA VAL A 522 -62.45 45.44 9.84
C VAL A 522 -61.35 46.02 8.94
N ASP A 523 -60.94 45.28 7.90
CA ASP A 523 -59.97 45.66 6.87
C ASP A 523 -60.42 46.87 6.04
N GLN A 524 -59.49 47.76 5.67
CA GLN A 524 -59.73 48.91 4.79
C GLN A 524 -59.57 48.58 3.29
N CYS A 525 -58.87 47.50 2.92
CA CYS A 525 -58.62 47.01 1.57
C CYS A 525 -59.19 45.59 1.18
N PRO A 526 -60.45 45.17 1.46
CA PRO A 526 -60.97 43.77 1.30
C PRO A 526 -61.01 43.08 -0.08
N ASP A 527 -60.34 43.60 -1.10
CA ASP A 527 -60.15 42.98 -2.42
C ASP A 527 -58.70 43.22 -2.92
N GLY A 528 -57.75 43.46 -2.00
CA GLY A 528 -56.42 44.02 -2.25
C GLY A 528 -55.33 43.01 -2.65
N SER A 529 -54.24 43.00 -1.88
CA SER A 529 -53.21 41.99 -1.96
C SER A 529 -52.57 41.75 -0.59
N SER A 530 -52.12 40.53 -0.31
CA SER A 530 -51.50 40.13 0.97
C SER A 530 -49.96 40.14 1.04
N SER A 531 -49.25 40.45 -0.05
CA SER A 531 -47.77 40.50 -0.06
C SER A 531 -47.22 41.92 -0.21
N GLY A 532 -46.62 42.48 0.84
CA GLY A 532 -45.95 43.78 0.83
C GLY A 532 -45.51 44.23 2.23
N SER A 533 -45.26 45.53 2.39
CA SER A 533 -45.31 46.20 3.69
C SER A 533 -46.72 46.76 3.91
N ASP A 534 -47.09 46.81 5.19
CA ASP A 534 -48.25 47.45 5.80
C ASP A 534 -47.69 48.01 7.11
N HIS A 535 -47.73 49.33 7.27
CA HIS A 535 -46.94 50.03 8.28
C HIS A 535 -47.74 50.37 9.55
N ASP A 536 -49.04 50.66 9.45
CA ASP A 536 -49.92 50.87 10.62
C ASP A 536 -50.75 49.64 11.05
N ASN A 537 -50.86 48.63 10.18
CA ASN A 537 -51.50 47.32 10.39
C ASN A 537 -53.06 47.38 10.34
N ASP A 538 -53.64 48.08 9.36
CA ASP A 538 -55.09 48.13 9.10
C ASP A 538 -55.63 47.20 8.00
N GLY A 539 -54.75 46.58 7.19
CA GLY A 539 -55.08 45.68 6.08
C GLY A 539 -54.87 46.28 4.68
N CYS A 540 -54.79 47.62 4.57
CA CYS A 540 -54.18 48.26 3.43
C CYS A 540 -52.64 48.19 3.50
N LYS A 541 -51.97 48.59 2.40
CA LYS A 541 -50.51 48.64 2.30
C LYS A 541 -50.05 49.97 1.76
N ASP A 542 -48.82 50.34 2.11
CA ASP A 542 -48.06 51.48 1.57
C ASP A 542 -47.77 51.49 0.04
N SER A 543 -48.45 50.63 -0.74
CA SER A 543 -48.46 50.69 -2.21
C SER A 543 -49.85 50.79 -2.86
N GLU A 544 -50.92 50.65 -2.07
CA GLU A 544 -52.32 50.77 -2.50
C GLU A 544 -53.22 51.58 -1.56
N ASP A 545 -52.71 51.97 -0.38
CA ASP A 545 -53.25 53.02 0.49
C ASP A 545 -52.92 54.45 -0.01
N LEU A 546 -53.27 55.45 0.81
CA LEU A 546 -53.17 56.90 0.62
C LEU A 546 -52.96 57.66 1.95
N ASP A 547 -52.60 56.97 3.04
CA ASP A 547 -52.44 57.47 4.41
C ASP A 547 -51.53 56.47 5.18
N ASP A 548 -50.35 56.15 4.62
CA ASP A 548 -49.49 54.98 4.94
C ASP A 548 -49.17 54.72 6.45
N ASP A 549 -49.39 55.66 7.37
CA ASP A 549 -49.26 55.47 8.83
C ASP A 549 -50.53 55.79 9.66
N ASN A 550 -51.65 56.08 8.98
CA ASN A 550 -52.96 56.43 9.54
C ASN A 550 -52.95 57.59 10.58
N ASP A 551 -52.00 58.53 10.55
CA ASP A 551 -52.14 59.79 11.31
C ASP A 551 -53.26 60.71 10.76
N GLY A 552 -53.60 60.59 9.47
CA GLY A 552 -54.62 61.39 8.79
C GLY A 552 -54.07 62.51 7.89
N ILE A 553 -52.77 62.56 7.62
CA ILE A 553 -52.11 63.38 6.60
C ILE A 553 -51.69 62.50 5.41
N PRO A 554 -52.44 62.53 4.28
CA PRO A 554 -52.13 61.69 3.11
C PRO A 554 -50.73 61.92 2.52
N ASP A 555 -50.01 60.85 2.19
CA ASP A 555 -48.65 60.79 1.62
C ASP A 555 -48.41 61.65 0.36
N ALA A 556 -49.48 62.09 -0.31
CA ALA A 556 -49.41 63.07 -1.39
C ALA A 556 -49.10 64.51 -0.91
N ILE A 557 -49.12 64.78 0.39
CA ILE A 557 -48.81 66.05 1.06
C ILE A 557 -48.01 65.88 2.37
N ASP A 558 -47.47 64.68 2.63
CA ASP A 558 -46.57 64.38 3.75
C ASP A 558 -45.13 64.19 3.23
N ASP A 559 -44.14 64.78 3.90
CA ASP A 559 -42.71 64.53 3.63
C ASP A 559 -42.13 63.38 4.51
N CYS A 560 -42.91 62.84 5.48
CA CYS A 560 -42.64 61.67 6.32
C CYS A 560 -43.59 60.43 6.20
N PRO A 561 -44.13 60.02 5.02
CA PRO A 561 -45.23 59.04 4.85
C PRO A 561 -45.28 57.78 5.73
N THR A 562 -44.14 57.21 6.13
CA THR A 562 -44.06 56.02 6.99
C THR A 562 -43.50 56.38 8.36
N GLY A 563 -44.18 57.29 9.08
CA GLY A 563 -43.78 57.89 10.36
C GLY A 563 -44.25 57.12 11.61
N GLU A 564 -44.36 57.81 12.76
CA GLU A 564 -44.91 57.23 13.99
C GLU A 564 -46.43 57.11 13.90
N SER A 565 -46.94 55.98 13.40
CA SER A 565 -48.35 55.74 13.11
C SER A 565 -49.40 56.24 14.13
N GLY A 566 -50.49 56.84 13.65
CA GLY A 566 -51.74 57.04 14.40
C GLY A 566 -51.77 58.21 15.39
N TRP A 567 -51.15 59.34 15.06
CA TRP A 567 -51.25 60.61 15.82
C TRP A 567 -52.34 61.53 15.27
N SER A 568 -52.02 62.52 14.43
CA SER A 568 -52.81 63.62 13.84
C SER A 568 -52.20 65.01 14.08
N GLY A 569 -51.78 65.67 12.98
CA GLY A 569 -51.12 66.98 12.95
C GLY A 569 -51.80 68.15 13.70
N GLY A 570 -50.99 69.15 14.10
CA GLY A 570 -51.47 70.48 14.53
C GLY A 570 -50.86 71.14 15.78
N TRP A 571 -50.21 70.41 16.69
CA TRP A 571 -49.30 70.98 17.73
C TRP A 571 -48.01 70.15 17.90
N TYR A 572 -47.82 69.18 17.00
CA TYR A 572 -46.74 68.19 16.96
C TYR A 572 -46.15 68.07 15.54
N ASP A 573 -46.68 68.91 14.65
CA ASP A 573 -46.29 69.23 13.27
C ASP A 573 -46.45 70.76 13.25
N ARG A 574 -45.39 71.48 12.89
CA ARG A 574 -45.26 72.92 13.15
C ARG A 574 -45.26 73.78 11.90
N ASP A 575 -44.54 73.36 10.87
CA ASP A 575 -44.49 74.07 9.60
C ASP A 575 -45.66 73.67 8.67
N GLY A 576 -46.18 72.44 8.82
CA GLY A 576 -47.25 71.86 8.03
C GLY A 576 -46.81 70.81 6.99
N ASP A 577 -45.63 70.20 7.10
CA ASP A 577 -45.11 69.23 6.12
C ASP A 577 -45.51 67.76 6.37
N GLY A 578 -46.06 67.44 7.54
CA GLY A 578 -46.50 66.09 7.94
C GLY A 578 -45.50 65.31 8.79
N CYS A 579 -44.22 65.72 8.82
CA CYS A 579 -43.25 65.22 9.78
C CYS A 579 -43.60 65.69 11.21
N LYS A 580 -43.15 64.91 12.20
CA LYS A 580 -43.46 65.14 13.60
C LYS A 580 -42.28 65.77 14.35
N ASP A 581 -42.43 67.05 14.76
CA ASP A 581 -41.48 67.89 15.53
C ASP A 581 -40.53 67.03 16.40
N SER A 582 -41.12 66.24 17.28
CA SER A 582 -40.42 65.60 18.40
C SER A 582 -39.65 64.31 18.09
N THR A 583 -39.80 63.74 16.88
CA THR A 583 -39.38 62.36 16.58
C THR A 583 -38.81 62.13 15.19
N GLU A 584 -39.35 62.78 14.17
CA GLU A 584 -39.03 62.49 12.76
C GLU A 584 -38.64 63.71 11.93
N ASP A 585 -39.03 64.92 12.34
CA ASP A 585 -38.46 66.17 11.82
C ASP A 585 -37.04 66.43 12.41
N SER A 586 -36.32 67.39 11.82
CA SER A 586 -35.04 67.91 12.28
C SER A 586 -34.78 69.40 11.92
N ASP A 587 -35.76 70.12 11.39
CA ASP A 587 -35.78 71.58 11.18
C ASP A 587 -37.19 72.09 11.54
N ASP A 588 -37.52 72.07 12.85
CA ASP A 588 -38.88 72.20 13.46
C ASP A 588 -39.78 73.28 12.81
N ASP A 589 -39.23 74.36 12.24
CA ASP A 589 -39.99 75.43 11.56
C ASP A 589 -39.58 75.74 10.10
N ASN A 590 -38.74 74.88 9.52
CA ASN A 590 -38.36 74.80 8.11
C ASN A 590 -37.80 76.13 7.55
N ASP A 591 -36.95 76.79 8.35
CA ASP A 591 -36.26 78.03 7.95
C ASP A 591 -34.90 77.77 7.27
N GLY A 592 -34.37 76.56 7.44
CA GLY A 592 -33.14 76.07 6.82
C GLY A 592 -31.95 75.97 7.77
N VAL A 593 -32.18 75.71 9.06
CA VAL A 593 -31.17 75.53 10.12
C VAL A 593 -31.57 74.39 11.04
N ASP A 594 -31.04 73.18 10.81
CA ASP A 594 -31.35 71.98 11.59
C ASP A 594 -31.23 72.21 13.12
N ASP A 595 -32.19 71.73 13.94
CA ASP A 595 -32.41 72.15 15.36
C ASP A 595 -31.16 72.03 16.25
N VAL A 596 -30.29 71.08 15.90
CA VAL A 596 -29.02 70.79 16.60
C VAL A 596 -28.03 71.97 16.48
N GLY A 597 -28.24 72.87 15.52
CA GLY A 597 -27.46 74.09 15.27
C GLY A 597 -28.22 75.40 15.47
N ASP A 598 -29.51 75.36 15.82
CA ASP A 598 -30.34 76.56 16.00
C ASP A 598 -30.39 77.02 17.48
N ASP A 599 -30.28 78.34 17.70
CA ASP A 599 -30.51 78.98 19.01
C ASP A 599 -32.01 79.28 19.25
N CYS A 600 -32.85 79.13 18.23
CA CYS A 600 -34.25 79.55 18.11
C CYS A 600 -35.19 78.57 17.33
N PRO A 601 -35.12 77.22 17.49
CA PRO A 601 -35.76 76.17 16.64
C PRO A 601 -37.28 76.06 16.77
N ASN A 602 -37.98 77.18 16.85
CA ASN A 602 -39.40 77.32 17.11
C ASN A 602 -39.87 78.71 16.59
N THR A 603 -39.12 79.27 15.63
CA THR A 603 -39.38 80.49 14.87
C THR A 603 -40.72 80.37 14.12
N ILE A 604 -41.27 81.51 13.68
CA ILE A 604 -42.51 81.50 12.91
C ILE A 604 -42.16 81.22 11.45
N ALA A 605 -42.46 79.99 10.99
CA ALA A 605 -42.21 79.48 9.64
C ALA A 605 -42.37 80.54 8.53
N GLY A 606 -41.36 80.62 7.65
CA GLY A 606 -41.26 81.64 6.60
C GLY A 606 -40.83 83.04 7.09
N SER A 607 -40.30 83.14 8.32
CA SER A 607 -39.54 84.30 8.79
C SER A 607 -38.21 84.45 8.02
N SER A 608 -37.49 85.56 8.25
CA SER A 608 -36.13 85.73 7.73
C SER A 608 -35.14 85.85 8.88
N VAL A 609 -34.31 84.84 9.03
CA VAL A 609 -33.40 84.66 10.17
C VAL A 609 -31.96 85.01 9.82
N ASP A 610 -31.03 84.82 10.75
CA ASP A 610 -29.59 84.94 10.50
C ASP A 610 -28.87 83.58 10.45
N SER A 611 -27.67 83.43 11.02
CA SER A 611 -26.86 82.20 10.91
C SER A 611 -27.13 81.18 12.01
N ASN A 612 -28.04 81.50 12.91
CA ASN A 612 -28.33 80.77 14.15
C ASN A 612 -29.86 80.59 14.33
N GLY A 613 -30.64 80.46 13.23
CA GLY A 613 -32.12 80.35 13.16
C GLY A 613 -32.95 81.42 13.91
N CYS A 614 -32.32 82.37 14.60
CA CYS A 614 -33.05 83.44 15.27
C CYS A 614 -33.51 84.53 14.29
N ALA A 615 -34.82 84.73 14.21
CA ALA A 615 -35.37 85.93 13.58
C ALA A 615 -35.06 87.18 14.41
N ALA A 616 -35.14 88.35 13.76
CA ALA A 616 -34.66 89.61 14.33
C ALA A 616 -35.39 90.12 15.62
N TYR A 617 -36.43 89.43 16.09
CA TYR A 617 -37.20 89.71 17.31
C TYR A 617 -36.95 88.70 18.45
N GLN A 618 -36.13 87.66 18.24
CA GLN A 618 -35.77 86.64 19.23
C GLN A 618 -34.38 86.84 19.84
N ARG A 619 -33.61 87.84 19.37
CA ARG A 619 -32.20 88.00 19.74
C ARG A 619 -32.00 88.94 20.91
N ASP A 620 -31.08 88.56 21.78
CA ASP A 620 -30.59 89.31 22.94
C ASP A 620 -29.05 89.36 22.82
N SER A 621 -28.50 90.52 22.46
CA SER A 621 -27.09 90.68 22.11
C SER A 621 -26.14 90.87 23.31
N ASP A 622 -26.64 91.26 24.49
CA ASP A 622 -25.81 91.43 25.69
C ASP A 622 -26.13 90.46 26.83
N GLY A 623 -27.30 89.82 26.82
CA GLY A 623 -27.70 88.71 27.70
C GLY A 623 -28.49 89.14 28.93
N ASP A 624 -29.11 90.33 28.93
CA ASP A 624 -29.89 90.85 30.07
C ASP A 624 -31.35 90.31 30.15
N SER A 625 -31.77 89.50 29.16
CA SER A 625 -33.12 88.96 28.94
C SER A 625 -34.16 89.96 28.39
N ILE A 626 -33.75 91.11 27.85
CA ILE A 626 -34.58 92.01 27.03
C ILE A 626 -34.06 92.00 25.58
N PHE A 627 -34.90 91.59 24.63
CA PHE A 627 -34.51 91.50 23.22
C PHE A 627 -34.06 92.83 22.59
N ASP A 628 -33.17 92.74 21.60
CA ASP A 628 -32.49 93.83 20.87
C ASP A 628 -33.41 94.95 20.35
N ASP A 629 -34.68 94.65 20.09
CA ASP A 629 -35.67 95.59 19.54
C ASP A 629 -36.51 96.32 20.60
N LEU A 630 -36.40 95.89 21.87
CA LEU A 630 -37.09 96.47 23.04
C LEU A 630 -36.13 97.12 24.05
N ASP A 631 -34.88 96.67 24.11
CA ASP A 631 -33.84 97.23 24.98
C ASP A 631 -33.50 98.71 24.64
N GLN A 632 -33.08 99.44 25.68
CA GLN A 632 -32.64 100.84 25.62
C GLN A 632 -31.19 101.06 26.11
N CYS A 633 -30.50 100.00 26.56
CA CYS A 633 -29.22 100.06 27.30
C CYS A 633 -28.09 99.11 26.81
N GLN A 634 -28.24 98.40 25.69
CA GLN A 634 -27.35 97.61 24.79
C GLN A 634 -25.98 97.04 25.24
N ASN A 635 -25.53 97.24 26.47
CA ASN A 635 -24.30 96.69 27.08
C ASN A 635 -24.54 96.43 28.58
N SER A 636 -25.78 96.09 28.98
CA SER A 636 -26.15 95.79 30.35
C SER A 636 -25.42 94.54 30.85
N PRO A 637 -24.84 94.54 32.07
CA PRO A 637 -24.23 93.33 32.63
C PRO A 637 -25.27 92.21 32.86
N PRO A 638 -25.06 90.97 32.33
CA PRO A 638 -26.03 89.86 32.43
C PRO A 638 -26.44 89.48 33.86
N ASP A 639 -25.55 89.69 34.84
CA ASP A 639 -25.81 89.41 36.26
C ASP A 639 -26.63 90.52 36.98
N CYS A 640 -27.10 91.55 36.25
CA CYS A 640 -27.89 92.64 36.83
C CYS A 640 -29.40 92.30 36.89
N ASN A 641 -30.19 93.20 37.50
CA ASN A 641 -31.66 93.15 37.44
C ASN A 641 -32.16 94.38 36.66
N PRO A 642 -32.24 94.29 35.32
CA PRO A 642 -32.58 95.42 34.46
C PRO A 642 -34.05 95.81 34.62
N ALA A 643 -34.37 97.09 34.45
CA ALA A 643 -35.74 97.56 34.68
C ALA A 643 -36.70 96.97 33.64
N GLN A 644 -37.66 96.17 34.11
CA GLN A 644 -38.61 95.42 33.28
C GLN A 644 -39.73 96.28 32.66
N SER A 645 -39.75 97.60 32.90
CA SER A 645 -40.66 98.55 32.24
C SER A 645 -40.23 100.00 32.44
N GLY A 646 -40.57 100.89 31.49
CA GLY A 646 -40.39 102.34 31.61
C GLY A 646 -39.50 102.94 30.52
N SER A 647 -38.93 104.12 30.81
CA SER A 647 -37.98 104.84 29.94
C SER A 647 -36.51 104.49 30.23
N PHE A 648 -36.30 103.30 30.81
CA PHE A 648 -35.02 102.70 31.19
C PHE A 648 -35.15 101.17 31.04
N LEU A 649 -35.98 100.70 30.09
CA LEU A 649 -36.18 99.26 29.82
C LEU A 649 -34.84 98.64 29.38
N GLY A 650 -34.43 97.54 30.03
CA GLY A 650 -33.10 96.96 29.82
C GLY A 650 -31.97 97.63 30.62
N CYS A 651 -32.22 98.66 31.43
CA CYS A 651 -31.16 99.37 32.16
C CYS A 651 -31.03 98.93 33.62
N CYS A 652 -29.79 98.65 34.05
CA CYS A 652 -29.46 98.25 35.42
C CYS A 652 -29.60 99.41 36.43
N ALA A 653 -29.81 99.12 37.72
CA ALA A 653 -29.96 100.16 38.76
C ALA A 653 -28.76 101.12 38.84
N SER A 654 -27.54 100.62 38.60
CA SER A 654 -26.31 101.42 38.52
C SER A 654 -26.25 102.40 37.34
N GLU A 655 -27.25 102.41 36.47
CA GLU A 655 -27.35 103.23 35.25
C GLU A 655 -28.63 104.09 35.22
N ARG A 656 -29.44 104.01 36.28
CA ARG A 656 -30.67 104.80 36.47
C ARG A 656 -30.48 105.87 37.53
N ASP A 657 -31.17 106.99 37.32
CA ASP A 657 -31.30 108.15 38.19
C ASP A 657 -32.81 108.44 38.21
N SER A 658 -33.53 107.75 39.11
CA SER A 658 -35.00 107.61 39.02
C SER A 658 -35.79 108.89 39.29
N ASP A 659 -35.23 109.85 40.03
CA ASP A 659 -35.89 111.12 40.33
C ASP A 659 -35.18 112.39 39.80
N GLY A 660 -33.95 112.25 39.28
CA GLY A 660 -33.21 113.30 38.56
C GLY A 660 -32.29 114.16 39.45
N ASP A 661 -31.86 113.62 40.58
CA ASP A 661 -31.07 114.25 41.64
C ASP A 661 -29.53 114.12 41.44
N TYR A 662 -29.11 113.22 40.53
CA TYR A 662 -27.71 112.86 40.20
C TYR A 662 -27.01 111.90 41.19
N VAL A 663 -27.78 111.16 41.99
CA VAL A 663 -27.35 109.89 42.61
C VAL A 663 -27.99 108.74 41.82
N ASN A 664 -27.31 107.60 41.68
CA ASN A 664 -27.85 106.45 40.94
C ASN A 664 -28.64 105.52 41.89
N ASP A 665 -29.70 104.87 41.39
CA ASP A 665 -30.64 104.04 42.16
C ASP A 665 -29.97 103.00 43.10
N ASP A 666 -28.79 102.49 42.73
CA ASP A 666 -28.04 101.48 43.49
C ASP A 666 -27.25 102.05 44.70
N THR A 667 -27.19 103.38 44.81
CA THR A 667 -26.46 104.12 45.86
C THR A 667 -27.31 105.18 46.56
N ASP A 668 -28.58 105.32 46.20
CA ASP A 668 -29.52 106.30 46.75
C ASP A 668 -30.35 105.72 47.92
N ASN A 669 -30.23 106.28 49.12
CA ASN A 669 -31.01 105.89 50.30
C ASN A 669 -32.45 106.45 50.34
N CYS A 670 -32.85 107.27 49.37
CA CYS A 670 -34.25 107.66 49.12
C CYS A 670 -34.59 107.75 47.61
N VAL A 671 -34.25 106.72 46.80
CA VAL A 671 -34.47 106.47 45.33
C VAL A 671 -35.60 107.20 44.57
N LEU A 672 -36.63 107.72 45.24
CA LEU A 672 -37.80 108.40 44.65
C LEU A 672 -38.09 109.81 45.26
N ILE A 673 -37.22 110.33 46.16
CA ILE A 673 -37.40 111.57 46.94
C ILE A 673 -36.07 112.31 47.16
N SER A 674 -35.69 113.12 46.16
CA SER A 674 -34.43 113.85 46.01
C SER A 674 -33.84 114.38 47.31
N ASN A 675 -32.71 113.79 47.68
CA ASN A 675 -31.93 114.05 48.87
C ASN A 675 -30.42 113.89 48.56
N THR A 676 -29.88 114.65 47.61
CA THR A 676 -28.46 114.62 47.14
C THR A 676 -27.37 114.70 48.22
N ASN A 677 -27.74 114.96 49.48
CA ASN A 677 -26.89 114.90 50.68
C ASN A 677 -26.80 113.51 51.32
N GLN A 678 -27.78 112.63 51.12
CA GLN A 678 -27.82 111.24 51.59
C GLN A 678 -27.65 111.09 53.11
N ASP A 679 -28.17 112.06 53.89
CA ASP A 679 -28.14 112.02 55.35
C ASP A 679 -29.11 110.93 55.88
N ASP A 680 -28.60 110.11 56.79
CA ASP A 680 -29.27 109.02 57.54
C ASP A 680 -28.80 109.18 59.00
N SER A 681 -29.74 109.32 59.94
CA SER A 681 -29.47 109.70 61.34
C SER A 681 -29.37 108.54 62.34
N ASP A 682 -29.85 107.33 62.01
CA ASP A 682 -29.76 106.15 62.88
C ASP A 682 -29.06 104.91 62.27
N ASP A 683 -28.43 105.09 61.10
CA ASP A 683 -27.62 104.10 60.36
C ASP A 683 -28.44 102.86 59.91
N ASP A 684 -29.74 103.06 59.63
CA ASP A 684 -30.72 102.03 59.21
C ASP A 684 -30.60 101.66 57.71
N GLY A 685 -30.21 102.62 56.86
CA GLY A 685 -30.11 102.47 55.40
C GLY A 685 -31.21 103.18 54.61
N ILE A 686 -32.23 103.74 55.28
CA ILE A 686 -33.24 104.63 54.71
C ILE A 686 -32.87 106.08 55.09
N GLY A 687 -32.85 107.00 54.13
CA GLY A 687 -32.48 108.39 54.41
C GLY A 687 -33.51 109.14 55.28
N ASP A 688 -33.05 110.18 56.00
CA ASP A 688 -33.86 111.07 56.85
C ASP A 688 -35.05 111.74 56.10
N ALA A 689 -35.02 111.73 54.77
CA ALA A 689 -36.06 112.27 53.90
C ALA A 689 -37.23 111.29 53.66
N CYS A 690 -37.08 109.99 54.00
CA CYS A 690 -38.03 108.95 53.63
C CYS A 690 -38.36 107.87 54.70
N ASP A 691 -37.71 107.82 55.89
CA ASP A 691 -38.24 106.99 57.01
C ASP A 691 -39.54 107.56 57.60
N LEU A 692 -40.40 106.66 58.07
CA LEU A 692 -41.74 106.89 58.63
C LEU A 692 -42.10 105.92 59.78
N TRP A 693 -41.18 105.14 60.36
CA TRP A 693 -41.54 104.09 61.34
C TRP A 693 -40.80 104.09 62.69
N THR A 694 -39.94 105.08 62.94
CA THR A 694 -39.23 105.28 64.22
C THR A 694 -40.12 105.20 65.48
N ASP A 695 -39.66 104.51 66.53
CA ASP A 695 -40.22 104.48 67.89
C ASP A 695 -39.14 105.02 68.85
N SER A 696 -39.29 106.28 69.29
CA SER A 696 -38.26 107.03 70.01
C SER A 696 -38.18 106.73 71.51
N ASP A 697 -39.16 106.07 72.14
CA ASP A 697 -39.15 105.78 73.59
C ASP A 697 -39.30 104.29 73.98
N GLY A 698 -39.72 103.45 73.03
CA GLY A 698 -39.74 102.01 73.12
C GLY A 698 -40.89 101.44 73.95
N ASP A 699 -42.01 102.16 74.13
CA ASP A 699 -43.20 101.58 74.76
C ASP A 699 -43.89 100.50 73.90
N GLY A 700 -43.73 100.57 72.57
CA GLY A 700 -44.32 99.68 71.58
C GLY A 700 -45.23 100.35 70.55
N VAL A 701 -45.38 101.68 70.56
CA VAL A 701 -46.07 102.49 69.53
C VAL A 701 -45.06 103.42 68.85
N ASN A 702 -45.15 103.60 67.53
CA ASN A 702 -44.21 104.45 66.79
C ASN A 702 -44.60 105.94 66.80
N ASP A 703 -43.62 106.83 66.61
CA ASP A 703 -43.70 108.29 66.81
C ASP A 703 -44.82 108.98 66.00
N LEU A 704 -45.27 108.36 64.92
CA LEU A 704 -46.37 108.86 64.06
C LEU A 704 -47.77 108.48 64.56
N ASN A 705 -47.89 107.56 65.53
CA ASN A 705 -49.16 107.12 66.11
C ASN A 705 -49.19 107.20 67.66
N ASP A 706 -48.06 107.49 68.31
CA ASP A 706 -47.97 107.67 69.76
C ASP A 706 -48.43 109.10 70.18
N ASP A 707 -49.57 109.17 70.88
CA ASP A 707 -50.12 110.42 71.45
C ASP A 707 -49.53 110.71 72.87
N CYS A 708 -48.73 109.80 73.41
CA CYS A 708 -48.11 109.77 74.73
C CYS A 708 -46.54 109.63 74.73
N PRO A 709 -45.75 110.24 73.81
CA PRO A 709 -44.35 109.86 73.46
C PRO A 709 -43.25 110.24 74.46
N ASN A 710 -43.46 109.94 75.74
CA ASN A 710 -42.48 109.87 76.84
C ASN A 710 -42.93 108.76 77.85
N THR A 711 -43.61 107.71 77.38
CA THR A 711 -44.05 106.60 78.23
C THR A 711 -42.83 105.79 78.69
N GLN A 712 -42.86 105.29 79.93
CA GLN A 712 -41.74 104.50 80.44
C GLN A 712 -41.83 103.05 79.94
N THR A 713 -40.99 102.72 78.96
CA THR A 713 -40.65 101.40 78.40
C THR A 713 -41.06 100.23 79.33
N GLY A 714 -41.99 99.38 78.86
CA GLY A 714 -42.51 98.24 79.62
C GLY A 714 -43.67 98.56 80.58
N THR A 715 -44.24 99.77 80.51
CA THR A 715 -45.58 100.06 81.02
C THR A 715 -46.64 99.40 80.13
N VAL A 716 -47.78 98.98 80.68
CA VAL A 716 -48.89 98.43 79.86
C VAL A 716 -49.77 99.58 79.38
N VAL A 717 -49.68 99.85 78.08
CA VAL A 717 -50.42 100.90 77.37
C VAL A 717 -51.58 100.35 76.55
N ASP A 718 -52.47 101.25 76.13
CA ASP A 718 -53.45 101.02 75.08
C ASP A 718 -52.82 101.24 73.68
N THR A 719 -53.65 101.43 72.65
CA THR A 719 -53.19 101.57 71.25
C THR A 719 -52.53 102.90 70.92
N ASP A 720 -52.60 103.86 71.85
CA ASP A 720 -52.32 105.27 71.60
C ASP A 720 -51.09 105.73 72.43
N GLY A 721 -50.29 104.78 72.94
CA GLY A 721 -49.12 104.98 73.81
C GLY A 721 -49.44 105.25 75.29
N CYS A 722 -50.71 105.13 75.71
CA CYS A 722 -51.18 105.70 76.98
C CYS A 722 -51.52 104.63 78.06
N PRO A 723 -51.10 104.78 79.36
CA PRO A 723 -51.30 103.74 80.39
C PRO A 723 -52.73 103.51 80.94
N ILE A 724 -53.13 102.24 81.08
CA ILE A 724 -54.52 101.80 81.38
C ILE A 724 -54.83 101.63 82.89
N THR A 725 -56.06 101.93 83.35
CA THR A 725 -56.55 101.62 84.73
C THR A 725 -58.02 101.12 84.82
N LEU A 726 -58.39 100.39 85.90
CA LEU A 726 -59.71 99.73 86.06
C LEU A 726 -60.47 100.14 87.37
N PRO A 727 -61.78 100.48 87.31
CA PRO A 727 -62.61 100.83 88.47
C PRO A 727 -63.70 99.77 88.85
N GLY A 728 -64.33 99.91 90.02
CA GLY A 728 -65.55 99.15 90.37
C GLY A 728 -66.21 99.55 91.70
N GLY A 729 -67.52 99.29 91.88
CA GLY A 729 -68.09 99.21 93.25
C GLY A 729 -69.54 99.64 93.58
N GLY A 730 -70.27 100.38 92.72
CA GLY A 730 -71.74 100.57 92.81
C GLY A 730 -72.34 101.48 93.92
N GLY A 731 -73.60 101.95 93.72
CA GLY A 731 -74.46 102.43 94.82
C GLY A 731 -75.44 103.62 94.63
N PHE A 732 -76.45 103.52 93.74
CA PHE A 732 -77.75 104.28 93.75
C PHE A 732 -77.76 105.85 93.73
N PRO A 733 -78.91 106.50 93.39
CA PRO A 733 -80.17 105.97 92.89
C PRO A 733 -80.48 106.28 91.42
#